data_AF-A0A367S274-F1
#
_entry.id   AF-A0A367S274-F1
#
_cell.length_a   1.000
_cell.length_b   1.000
_cell.length_c   1.000
_cell.angle_alpha   90.00
_cell.angle_beta   90.00
_cell.angle_gamma   90.00
#
_symmetry.space_group_name_H-M   'P 1'
#
loop_
_entity.id
_entity.type
_entity.pdbx_description
1 polymer ?
#
loop_
_entity_poly.entity_id
_entity_poly.type
_entity_poly.pdbx_seq_one_letter_code
_entity_poly.pdbx_strand_id
1 'polypeptide(L)'
;MFAKTPEIKMHTLRWLLTCGWLLLIFSLFYDPISPWLTDPNNTLSPLRIHPEACVKVQSICLKQTPYALGARLFWTIIVPAAIFILLVFGHELWRRICPLSFLSQIPRALGWQRHHRRVDPKSGRTSYELAKVKKDSWLGRNYLYLQFGLFYLGLCIRLLFVNSERWALGVFLIFTIVSAIAVGYLYGGKSWCQYFCPMAPVQKIYGEPGGLLTSKAHEGERQTITQSMCRIINTEGKEQSACVACQSPCMDIDAERSYWDGITNSDQKLLYYGYIGLVISFYLYYYLYAGNWDYYFSGFWTHEANQLTTLLSPGFYLFNKPIPIPKLVAVPLTLGFFGGGSYFLGRKLEKSYKNYHARTNQSLSKEQIQHQIFTLCTFVVFNLFYAFGARPNINLLFPPLLYFYDVLLVVVSTLWFYQTWKRSPDLYSRESLASRLRKQLVKLKLDVSQFLEGRSLESLNPDEVYVLAKILPGFTGQKRLDAYKGVLKEALEEGYANSSNSLEVLQQMRQELDISDKEHVTVLIELGIEDPDLLDPNKQRTRENQVRLQSYRDQIASMVGSKRRRTAKGLGRDLLKVVQKEKSIQDVFPKDPQTMRSLRREYAITLEEEERIQASLDEDTNLLNRADILLNQLQELFERYQALRQPLLPDKVAAWTLLQSTVQQKQQLIVKGLLKILKSLEYHTEATRIALTLGCLASNVLPNLLEDETFRWHKRFSPKIISQLIQQSNRATDTIPQIEADVIVSHLEVLLQEPDSLTQTVSLYMISQLDIQRSQELAQQLLDSKLTLKALVGETAQMLLKQEVQPNTAPAALSTIEKLLYLFGSDLFSSLKTENLVELAYQAQVKAYNADEVVIEQGKKGKQLLLLIEGEAQLQVNLDDGEVIVESLLPGQILNEMEILARTEQDATIVVTAPETRILAIDVDTFEALLCRVTNFARKVLERKSLLLQQLVQQNRGSSNVSGSSIHVKGAFKE
;
A
#
# COMPACT_ATOMS: atom_id res chain seq x y z
N MET A 1 4.69 -24.37 6.59
CA MET A 1 5.16 -25.74 6.26
C MET A 1 4.42 -26.31 5.06
N PHE A 2 3.08 -26.25 5.04
CA PHE A 2 2.27 -26.87 4.00
C PHE A 2 2.31 -26.14 2.67
N ALA A 3 2.58 -24.84 2.62
CA ALA A 3 2.67 -24.06 1.38
C ALA A 3 3.69 -24.66 0.39
N LYS A 4 4.77 -25.25 0.91
CA LYS A 4 5.84 -25.93 0.16
C LYS A 4 5.50 -27.40 -0.20
N THR A 5 4.43 -27.97 0.35
CA THR A 5 4.03 -29.34 0.01
C THR A 5 3.50 -29.40 -1.42
N PRO A 6 4.02 -30.31 -2.26
CA PRO A 6 3.61 -30.42 -3.65
C PRO A 6 2.11 -30.65 -3.83
N GLU A 7 1.53 -30.01 -4.84
CA GLU A 7 0.11 -30.08 -5.16
C GLU A 7 -0.33 -31.49 -5.54
N ILE A 8 0.56 -32.31 -6.12
CA ILE A 8 0.31 -33.74 -6.41
C ILE A 8 -0.04 -34.50 -5.12
N LYS A 9 0.77 -34.33 -4.06
CA LYS A 9 0.54 -35.01 -2.78
C LYS A 9 -0.73 -34.51 -2.09
N MET A 10 -1.02 -33.21 -2.21
CA MET A 10 -2.26 -32.65 -1.66
C MET A 10 -3.49 -33.06 -2.48
N HIS A 11 -3.35 -33.31 -3.77
CA HIS A 11 -4.41 -33.85 -4.61
C HIS A 11 -4.76 -35.29 -4.24
N THR A 12 -3.77 -36.16 -4.00
CA THR A 12 -4.03 -37.53 -3.53
C THR A 12 -4.67 -37.55 -2.14
N LEU A 13 -4.19 -36.72 -1.22
CA LEU A 13 -4.79 -36.58 0.11
C LEU A 13 -6.26 -36.12 0.05
N ARG A 14 -6.58 -35.14 -0.82
CA ARG A 14 -7.96 -34.69 -1.03
C ARG A 14 -8.87 -35.81 -1.53
N TRP A 15 -8.40 -36.64 -2.46
CA TRP A 15 -9.16 -37.80 -2.91
C TRP A 15 -9.42 -38.78 -1.78
N LEU A 16 -8.40 -39.12 -0.98
CA LEU A 16 -8.56 -40.02 0.17
C LEU A 16 -9.60 -39.48 1.16
N LEU A 17 -9.49 -38.20 1.55
CA LEU A 17 -10.44 -37.57 2.48
C LEU A 17 -11.84 -37.46 1.89
N THR A 18 -11.96 -37.18 0.59
CA THR A 18 -13.25 -37.10 -0.11
C THR A 18 -13.92 -38.48 -0.20
N CYS A 19 -13.16 -39.52 -0.53
CA CYS A 19 -13.65 -40.90 -0.53
C CYS A 19 -14.10 -41.33 0.87
N GLY A 20 -13.30 -41.03 1.91
CA GLY A 20 -13.69 -41.29 3.30
C GLY A 20 -14.95 -40.53 3.72
N TRP A 21 -15.10 -39.28 3.27
CA TRP A 21 -16.29 -38.48 3.55
C TRP A 21 -17.55 -38.99 2.82
N LEU A 22 -17.42 -39.41 1.56
CA LEU A 22 -18.50 -40.04 0.80
C LEU A 22 -18.90 -41.40 1.40
N LEU A 23 -17.92 -42.18 1.88
CA LEU A 23 -18.19 -43.43 2.60
C LEU A 23 -18.95 -43.17 3.90
N LEU A 24 -18.59 -42.13 4.64
CA LEU A 24 -19.35 -41.72 5.83
C LEU A 24 -20.77 -41.27 5.47
N ILE A 25 -20.95 -40.50 4.40
CA ILE A 25 -22.29 -40.11 3.94
C ILE A 25 -23.10 -41.35 3.55
N PHE A 26 -22.51 -42.30 2.85
CA PHE A 26 -23.15 -43.57 2.51
C PHE A 26 -23.54 -44.36 3.77
N SER A 27 -22.68 -44.41 4.79
CA SER A 27 -22.99 -45.09 6.05
C SER A 27 -24.14 -44.44 6.84
N LEU A 28 -24.49 -43.18 6.58
CA LEU A 28 -25.68 -42.57 7.19
C LEU A 28 -26.98 -43.18 6.65
N PHE A 29 -27.01 -43.63 5.41
CA PHE A 29 -28.17 -44.30 4.81
C PHE A 29 -28.17 -45.81 5.08
N TYR A 30 -27.00 -46.43 5.04
CA TYR A 30 -26.85 -47.87 5.20
C TYR A 30 -25.61 -48.23 6.03
N ASP A 31 -25.82 -48.75 7.24
CA ASP A 31 -24.75 -49.20 8.12
C ASP A 31 -25.11 -50.52 8.81
N PRO A 32 -24.66 -51.66 8.24
CA PRO A 32 -24.93 -52.97 8.81
C PRO A 32 -23.94 -53.37 9.91
N ILE A 33 -22.83 -52.64 10.08
CA ILE A 33 -21.69 -53.08 10.91
C ILE A 33 -21.65 -52.36 12.24
N SER A 34 -21.76 -51.03 12.25
CA SER A 34 -21.53 -50.27 13.47
C SER A 34 -22.56 -50.46 14.60
N PRO A 35 -23.84 -50.81 14.34
CA PRO A 35 -24.77 -51.15 15.42
C PRO A 35 -24.29 -52.30 16.31
N TRP A 36 -23.59 -53.30 15.74
CA TRP A 36 -22.98 -54.41 16.49
C TRP A 36 -21.91 -53.95 17.48
N LEU A 37 -21.21 -52.84 17.21
CA LEU A 37 -20.24 -52.26 18.15
C LEU A 37 -20.90 -51.62 19.37
N THR A 38 -22.16 -51.20 19.25
CA THR A 38 -22.92 -50.60 20.36
C THR A 38 -23.82 -51.59 21.08
N ASP A 39 -23.88 -52.84 20.60
CA ASP A 39 -24.71 -53.89 21.17
C ASP A 39 -24.30 -54.19 22.63
N PRO A 40 -25.24 -54.21 23.60
CA PRO A 40 -24.93 -54.50 24.99
C PRO A 40 -24.28 -55.89 25.19
N ASN A 41 -24.54 -56.84 24.29
CA ASN A 41 -23.96 -58.19 24.34
C ASN A 41 -22.50 -58.22 23.88
N ASN A 42 -22.01 -57.17 23.20
CA ASN A 42 -20.65 -57.10 22.71
C ASN A 42 -19.69 -56.58 23.80
N THR A 43 -19.27 -57.49 24.68
CA THR A 43 -18.42 -57.16 25.84
C THR A 43 -16.99 -56.73 25.47
N LEU A 44 -16.55 -57.01 24.25
CA LEU A 44 -15.25 -56.60 23.71
C LEU A 44 -15.23 -55.13 23.25
N SER A 45 -16.41 -54.55 22.96
CA SER A 45 -16.50 -53.18 22.47
C SER A 45 -16.53 -52.18 23.63
N PRO A 46 -15.64 -51.17 23.65
CA PRO A 46 -15.71 -50.07 24.62
C PRO A 46 -16.89 -49.11 24.34
N LEU A 47 -17.57 -49.27 23.19
CA LEU A 47 -18.73 -48.45 22.78
C LEU A 47 -20.08 -49.11 23.13
N ARG A 48 -20.06 -50.27 23.81
CA ARG A 48 -21.28 -50.97 24.20
C ARG A 48 -22.17 -50.08 25.08
N ILE A 49 -23.47 -50.13 24.85
CA ILE A 49 -24.44 -49.47 25.72
C ILE A 49 -24.64 -50.28 27.01
N HIS A 50 -24.89 -49.57 28.11
CA HIS A 50 -25.27 -50.17 29.39
C HIS A 50 -26.78 -50.01 29.57
N PRO A 51 -27.59 -51.07 29.44
CA PRO A 51 -29.05 -50.98 29.52
C PRO A 51 -29.56 -50.45 30.87
N GLU A 52 -28.76 -50.61 31.92
CA GLU A 52 -29.04 -50.14 33.28
C GLU A 52 -28.81 -48.62 33.44
N ALA A 53 -28.10 -47.97 32.51
CA ALA A 53 -27.79 -46.55 32.57
C ALA A 53 -28.97 -45.70 32.08
N CYS A 54 -29.66 -45.06 33.02
CA CYS A 54 -30.78 -44.18 32.76
C CYS A 54 -30.33 -42.75 32.37
N VAL A 55 -30.57 -42.32 31.13
CA VAL A 55 -30.37 -40.92 30.71
C VAL A 55 -31.70 -40.18 30.86
N LYS A 56 -31.75 -39.20 31.77
CA LYS A 56 -32.95 -38.41 32.05
C LYS A 56 -33.08 -37.25 31.05
N VAL A 57 -34.24 -37.12 30.43
CA VAL A 57 -34.63 -35.96 29.61
C VAL A 57 -35.98 -35.48 30.11
N GLN A 58 -36.06 -34.24 30.60
CA GLN A 58 -37.31 -33.69 31.19
C GLN A 58 -37.88 -34.58 32.31
N SER A 59 -37.00 -35.11 33.16
CA SER A 59 -37.30 -36.10 34.22
C SER A 59 -37.77 -37.48 33.75
N ILE A 60 -37.83 -37.74 32.44
CA ILE A 60 -38.19 -39.05 31.86
C ILE A 60 -36.91 -39.83 31.53
N CYS A 61 -36.84 -41.08 31.98
CA CYS A 61 -35.74 -41.98 31.65
C CYS A 61 -35.89 -42.54 30.23
N LEU A 62 -34.93 -42.24 29.34
CA LEU A 62 -34.94 -42.79 27.99
C LEU A 62 -34.10 -44.08 27.93
N LYS A 63 -34.67 -45.12 27.29
CA LYS A 63 -34.00 -46.41 27.09
C LYS A 63 -33.00 -46.32 25.94
N GLN A 64 -31.78 -46.80 26.16
CA GLN A 64 -30.76 -46.89 25.12
C GLN A 64 -30.97 -48.13 24.25
N THR A 65 -30.92 -47.97 22.93
CA THR A 65 -30.96 -49.06 21.94
C THR A 65 -29.69 -49.04 21.10
N PRO A 66 -29.21 -50.19 20.58
CA PRO A 66 -28.07 -50.22 19.67
C PRO A 66 -28.29 -49.27 18.49
N TYR A 67 -27.27 -48.51 18.11
CA TYR A 67 -27.37 -47.45 17.12
C TYR A 67 -26.12 -47.38 16.23
N ALA A 68 -26.28 -46.82 15.04
CA ALA A 68 -25.15 -46.65 14.14
C ALA A 68 -24.29 -45.43 14.49
N LEU A 69 -22.98 -45.58 14.38
CA LEU A 69 -22.01 -44.59 14.85
C LEU A 69 -21.84 -43.37 13.93
N GLY A 70 -22.33 -43.41 12.68
CA GLY A 70 -22.05 -42.37 11.67
C GLY A 70 -22.33 -40.93 12.13
N ALA A 71 -23.51 -40.66 12.70
CA ALA A 71 -23.88 -39.33 13.21
C ALA A 71 -23.01 -38.92 14.41
N ARG A 72 -22.76 -39.83 15.34
CA ARG A 72 -21.89 -39.60 16.50
C ARG A 72 -20.47 -39.26 16.06
N LEU A 73 -19.86 -40.06 15.17
CA LEU A 73 -18.50 -39.84 14.66
C LEU A 73 -18.37 -38.48 13.96
N PHE A 74 -19.35 -38.12 13.12
CA PHE A 74 -19.34 -36.84 12.41
C PHE A 74 -19.31 -35.65 13.39
N TRP A 75 -20.20 -35.64 14.38
CA TRP A 75 -20.34 -34.49 15.27
C TRP A 75 -19.31 -34.40 16.39
N THR A 76 -18.83 -35.54 16.89
CA THR A 76 -17.98 -35.59 18.10
C THR A 76 -16.50 -35.89 17.81
N ILE A 77 -16.16 -36.27 16.57
CA ILE A 77 -14.78 -36.50 16.14
C ILE A 77 -14.41 -35.60 14.96
N ILE A 78 -15.15 -35.67 13.85
CA ILE A 78 -14.75 -34.99 12.60
C ILE A 78 -14.83 -33.47 12.74
N VAL A 79 -15.95 -32.94 13.27
CA VAL A 79 -16.11 -31.49 13.47
C VAL A 79 -15.08 -30.94 14.49
N PRO A 80 -14.88 -31.54 15.67
CA PRO A 80 -13.80 -31.13 16.57
C PRO A 80 -12.39 -31.26 15.96
N ALA A 81 -12.11 -32.29 15.17
CA ALA A 81 -10.81 -32.40 14.49
C ALA A 81 -10.57 -31.25 13.50
N ALA A 82 -11.62 -30.84 12.76
CA ALA A 82 -11.54 -29.71 11.83
C ALA A 82 -11.21 -28.39 12.54
N ILE A 83 -11.83 -28.12 13.70
CA ILE A 83 -11.56 -26.90 14.50
C ILE A 83 -10.14 -26.92 15.07
N PHE A 84 -9.64 -28.09 15.49
CA PHE A 84 -8.27 -28.24 15.98
C PHE A 84 -7.27 -27.93 14.86
N ILE A 85 -7.50 -28.50 13.68
CA ILE A 85 -6.69 -28.26 12.48
C ILE A 85 -6.66 -26.78 12.12
N LEU A 86 -7.81 -26.09 12.20
CA LEU A 86 -7.90 -24.66 11.92
C LEU A 86 -7.03 -23.83 12.86
N LEU A 87 -7.07 -24.07 14.17
CA LEU A 87 -6.28 -23.31 15.14
C LEU A 87 -4.77 -23.60 15.00
N VAL A 88 -4.40 -24.87 14.82
CA VAL A 88 -2.98 -25.29 14.80
C VAL A 88 -2.32 -25.01 13.46
N PHE A 89 -2.94 -25.39 12.36
CA PHE A 89 -2.35 -25.33 11.02
C PHE A 89 -2.89 -24.18 10.17
N GLY A 90 -3.84 -23.42 10.72
CA GLY A 90 -4.44 -22.27 10.05
C GLY A 90 -5.37 -22.65 8.91
N HIS A 91 -5.86 -21.62 8.23
CA HIS A 91 -6.62 -21.79 6.99
C HIS A 91 -5.78 -22.45 5.88
N GLU A 92 -4.45 -22.31 5.90
CA GLU A 92 -3.52 -22.80 4.90
C GLU A 92 -3.69 -24.30 4.65
N LEU A 93 -3.65 -25.11 5.70
CA LEU A 93 -3.85 -26.56 5.58
C LEU A 93 -5.32 -26.88 5.32
N TRP A 94 -6.24 -26.32 6.10
CA TRP A 94 -7.67 -26.60 6.04
C TRP A 94 -8.22 -26.47 4.62
N ARG A 95 -7.89 -25.37 3.94
CA ARG A 95 -8.33 -25.08 2.59
C ARG A 95 -7.82 -26.07 1.55
N ARG A 96 -6.63 -26.64 1.77
CA ARG A 96 -6.00 -27.60 0.87
C ARG A 96 -6.50 -29.03 1.07
N ILE A 97 -7.05 -29.35 2.24
CA ILE A 97 -7.58 -30.70 2.54
C ILE A 97 -9.11 -30.78 2.52
N CYS A 98 -9.81 -29.65 2.55
CA CYS A 98 -11.27 -29.59 2.64
C CYS A 98 -11.97 -30.30 1.44
N PRO A 99 -12.74 -31.38 1.69
CA PRO A 99 -13.46 -32.10 0.64
C PRO A 99 -14.47 -31.22 -0.12
N LEU A 100 -15.20 -30.34 0.58
CA LEU A 100 -16.14 -29.41 -0.05
C LEU A 100 -15.43 -28.42 -0.99
N SER A 101 -14.26 -27.91 -0.59
CA SER A 101 -13.48 -27.04 -1.47
C SER A 101 -13.00 -27.80 -2.70
N PHE A 102 -12.67 -29.09 -2.57
CA PHE A 102 -12.26 -29.93 -3.69
C PHE A 102 -13.43 -30.19 -4.66
N LEU A 103 -14.57 -30.65 -4.15
CA LEU A 103 -15.76 -30.93 -4.96
C LEU A 103 -16.31 -29.68 -5.66
N SER A 104 -16.25 -28.50 -5.01
CA SER A 104 -16.66 -27.23 -5.63
C SER A 104 -15.86 -26.87 -6.91
N GLN A 105 -14.68 -27.47 -7.11
CA GLN A 105 -13.84 -27.23 -8.30
C GLN A 105 -14.10 -28.23 -9.43
N ILE A 106 -15.02 -29.20 -9.28
CA ILE A 106 -15.40 -30.13 -10.36
C ILE A 106 -15.83 -29.40 -11.64
N PRO A 107 -16.69 -28.35 -11.60
CA PRO A 107 -17.08 -27.63 -12.81
C PRO A 107 -15.88 -27.00 -13.54
N ARG A 108 -14.87 -26.52 -12.80
CA ARG A 108 -13.61 -26.04 -13.38
C ARG A 108 -12.82 -27.18 -14.04
N ALA A 109 -12.67 -28.31 -13.34
CA ALA A 109 -11.93 -29.46 -13.86
C ALA A 109 -12.57 -30.05 -15.14
N LEU A 110 -13.90 -29.95 -15.27
CA LEU A 110 -14.66 -30.37 -16.46
C LEU A 110 -14.75 -29.27 -17.54
N GLY A 111 -14.26 -28.06 -17.28
CA GLY A 111 -14.41 -26.91 -18.19
C GLY A 111 -15.84 -26.36 -18.30
N TRP A 112 -16.74 -26.77 -17.40
CA TRP A 112 -18.15 -26.37 -17.33
C TRP A 112 -18.31 -25.18 -16.39
N GLN A 113 -17.88 -23.99 -16.82
CA GLN A 113 -18.06 -22.77 -16.04
C GLN A 113 -18.91 -21.76 -16.81
N ARG A 114 -19.71 -20.98 -16.06
CA ARG A 114 -20.52 -19.91 -16.64
C ARG A 114 -19.63 -18.77 -17.13
N HIS A 115 -19.88 -18.33 -18.36
CA HIS A 115 -19.19 -17.20 -18.97
C HIS A 115 -20.18 -16.09 -19.33
N HIS A 116 -19.76 -14.84 -19.21
CA HIS A 116 -20.47 -13.67 -19.74
C HIS A 116 -19.93 -13.32 -21.12
N ARG A 117 -20.83 -13.04 -22.06
CA ARG A 117 -20.48 -12.46 -23.35
C ARG A 117 -20.30 -10.95 -23.16
N ARG A 118 -19.12 -10.44 -23.49
CA ARG A 118 -18.82 -9.02 -23.54
C ARG A 118 -18.45 -8.65 -24.98
N VAL A 119 -18.98 -7.54 -25.46
CA VAL A 119 -18.65 -6.99 -26.77
C VAL A 119 -17.88 -5.72 -26.51
N ASP A 120 -16.67 -5.65 -27.06
CA ASP A 120 -15.86 -4.45 -26.97
C ASP A 120 -16.47 -3.35 -27.87
N PRO A 121 -16.83 -2.18 -27.32
CA PRO A 121 -17.43 -1.09 -28.09
C PRO A 121 -16.49 -0.52 -29.15
N LYS A 122 -15.15 -0.66 -29.01
CA LYS A 122 -14.18 -0.11 -29.97
C LYS A 122 -13.85 -1.09 -31.10
N SER A 123 -13.66 -2.38 -30.79
CA SER A 123 -13.22 -3.38 -31.78
C SER A 123 -14.35 -4.25 -32.35
N GLY A 124 -15.55 -4.23 -31.77
CA GLY A 124 -16.68 -5.10 -32.15
C GLY A 124 -16.44 -6.59 -31.86
N ARG A 125 -15.31 -6.96 -31.26
CA ARG A 125 -14.96 -8.36 -30.98
C ARG A 125 -15.72 -8.87 -29.77
N THR A 126 -16.25 -10.10 -29.89
CA THR A 126 -16.92 -10.79 -28.78
C THR A 126 -15.90 -11.54 -27.91
N SER A 127 -15.81 -11.18 -26.64
CA SER A 127 -15.06 -11.92 -25.63
C SER A 127 -16.01 -12.67 -24.68
N TYR A 128 -15.51 -13.77 -24.12
CA TYR A 128 -16.20 -14.55 -23.09
C TYR A 128 -15.36 -14.46 -21.82
N GLU A 129 -15.93 -13.85 -20.78
CA GLU A 129 -15.27 -13.67 -19.49
C GLU A 129 -15.87 -14.62 -18.46
N LEU A 130 -15.04 -15.17 -17.58
CA LEU A 130 -15.51 -16.03 -16.49
C LEU A 130 -16.41 -15.23 -15.53
N ALA A 131 -17.58 -15.77 -15.19
CA ALA A 131 -18.49 -15.12 -14.24
C ALA A 131 -17.85 -15.05 -12.85
N LYS A 132 -17.70 -13.83 -12.32
CA LYS A 132 -17.16 -13.53 -10.98
C LYS A 132 -18.16 -12.72 -10.20
N VAL A 133 -18.11 -12.82 -8.87
CA VAL A 133 -18.90 -11.95 -7.99
C VAL A 133 -18.35 -10.53 -8.11
N LYS A 134 -19.17 -9.58 -8.56
CA LYS A 134 -18.78 -8.16 -8.64
C LYS A 134 -18.63 -7.59 -7.24
N LYS A 135 -17.56 -6.83 -6.97
CA LYS A 135 -17.32 -6.17 -5.68
C LYS A 135 -18.49 -5.28 -5.25
N ASP A 136 -19.10 -4.56 -6.20
CA ASP A 136 -20.23 -3.67 -5.94
C ASP A 136 -21.59 -4.36 -5.81
N SER A 137 -21.66 -5.67 -6.04
CA SER A 137 -22.91 -6.41 -5.86
C SER A 137 -23.28 -6.54 -4.38
N TRP A 138 -24.57 -6.75 -4.10
CA TRP A 138 -25.04 -7.03 -2.73
C TRP A 138 -24.27 -8.20 -2.10
N LEU A 139 -24.02 -9.27 -2.85
CA LEU A 139 -23.24 -10.42 -2.40
C LEU A 139 -21.79 -10.04 -2.10
N GLY A 140 -21.14 -9.25 -2.96
CA GLY A 140 -19.78 -8.78 -2.76
C GLY A 140 -19.58 -7.96 -1.49
N ARG A 141 -20.60 -7.17 -1.09
CA ARG A 141 -20.55 -6.32 0.10
C ARG A 141 -21.05 -7.01 1.39
N ASN A 142 -21.97 -7.97 1.29
CA ASN A 142 -22.66 -8.55 2.44
C ASN A 142 -22.43 -10.05 2.65
N TYR A 143 -21.41 -10.64 2.03
CA TYR A 143 -21.18 -12.08 2.10
C TYR A 143 -20.94 -12.60 3.51
N LEU A 144 -20.28 -11.83 4.39
CA LEU A 144 -20.08 -12.26 5.78
C LEU A 144 -21.39 -12.35 6.56
N TYR A 145 -22.34 -11.43 6.31
CA TYR A 145 -23.69 -11.52 6.88
C TYR A 145 -24.44 -12.75 6.37
N LEU A 146 -24.35 -13.01 5.05
CA LEU A 146 -24.94 -14.22 4.46
C LEU A 146 -24.35 -15.49 5.08
N GLN A 147 -23.02 -15.59 5.16
CA GLN A 147 -22.33 -16.74 5.74
C GLN A 147 -22.68 -16.95 7.21
N PHE A 148 -22.72 -15.87 8.00
CA PHE A 148 -23.11 -15.94 9.41
C PHE A 148 -24.58 -16.34 9.57
N GLY A 149 -25.48 -15.84 8.72
CA GLY A 149 -26.88 -16.24 8.68
C GLY A 149 -27.08 -17.71 8.29
N LEU A 150 -26.35 -18.20 7.27
CA LEU A 150 -26.36 -19.60 6.88
C LEU A 150 -25.78 -20.50 7.98
N PHE A 151 -24.75 -20.04 8.70
CA PHE A 151 -24.20 -20.75 9.85
C PHE A 151 -25.22 -20.84 10.99
N TYR A 152 -25.87 -19.72 11.35
CA TYR A 152 -26.95 -19.69 12.34
C TYR A 152 -28.10 -20.63 11.97
N LEU A 153 -28.55 -20.59 10.71
CA LEU A 153 -29.58 -21.50 10.20
C LEU A 153 -29.11 -22.96 10.28
N GLY A 154 -27.85 -23.22 9.93
CA GLY A 154 -27.23 -24.54 10.05
C GLY A 154 -27.21 -25.06 11.49
N LEU A 155 -26.94 -24.21 12.48
CA LEU A 155 -27.03 -24.58 13.91
C LEU A 155 -28.46 -24.88 14.34
N CYS A 156 -29.45 -24.13 13.85
CA CYS A 156 -30.86 -24.42 14.10
C CYS A 156 -31.24 -25.77 13.50
N ILE A 157 -30.89 -26.02 12.23
CA ILE A 157 -31.15 -27.28 11.54
C ILE A 157 -30.47 -28.45 12.27
N ARG A 158 -29.26 -28.24 12.75
CA ARG A 158 -28.51 -29.22 13.55
C ARG A 158 -29.27 -29.63 14.82
N LEU A 159 -29.67 -28.66 15.64
CA LEU A 159 -30.37 -28.92 16.91
C LEU A 159 -31.79 -29.49 16.72
N LEU A 160 -32.44 -29.15 15.61
CA LEU A 160 -33.83 -29.55 15.34
C LEU A 160 -33.94 -30.87 14.61
N PHE A 161 -33.17 -31.08 13.54
CA PHE A 161 -33.40 -32.17 12.59
C PHE A 161 -32.23 -33.15 12.48
N VAL A 162 -30.99 -32.66 12.48
CA VAL A 162 -29.86 -33.41 11.90
C VAL A 162 -28.99 -34.13 12.95
N ASN A 163 -29.13 -33.80 14.23
CA ASN A 163 -28.31 -34.37 15.30
C ASN A 163 -28.45 -35.89 15.47
N SER A 164 -29.69 -36.42 15.55
CA SER A 164 -29.94 -37.86 15.72
C SER A 164 -30.39 -38.57 14.44
N GLU A 165 -31.13 -37.88 13.57
CA GLU A 165 -31.67 -38.47 12.35
C GLU A 165 -30.61 -38.60 11.26
N ARG A 166 -30.12 -39.83 11.07
CA ARG A 166 -29.04 -40.14 10.13
C ARG A 166 -29.40 -39.79 8.68
N TRP A 167 -30.64 -40.09 8.27
CA TRP A 167 -31.13 -39.76 6.94
C TRP A 167 -31.15 -38.25 6.69
N ALA A 168 -31.61 -37.47 7.67
CA ALA A 168 -31.61 -36.02 7.58
C ALA A 168 -30.19 -35.47 7.46
N LEU A 169 -29.23 -36.01 8.22
CA LEU A 169 -27.81 -35.66 8.09
C LEU A 169 -27.24 -36.00 6.72
N GLY A 170 -27.50 -37.20 6.20
CA GLY A 170 -27.05 -37.62 4.88
C GLY A 170 -27.56 -36.69 3.77
N VAL A 171 -28.87 -36.41 3.78
CA VAL A 171 -29.50 -35.49 2.82
C VAL A 171 -28.93 -34.08 2.94
N PHE A 172 -28.75 -33.56 4.16
CA PHE A 172 -28.18 -32.24 4.39
C PHE A 172 -26.73 -32.11 3.86
N LEU A 173 -25.90 -33.14 4.06
CA LEU A 173 -24.53 -33.16 3.55
C LEU A 173 -24.50 -33.25 2.02
N ILE A 174 -25.34 -34.08 1.40
CA ILE A 174 -25.47 -34.17 -0.07
C ILE A 174 -25.94 -32.84 -0.64
N PHE A 175 -26.96 -32.22 -0.05
CA PHE A 175 -27.45 -30.91 -0.46
C PHE A 175 -26.34 -29.84 -0.42
N THR A 176 -25.50 -29.87 0.61
CA THR A 176 -24.35 -28.97 0.74
C THR A 176 -23.31 -29.21 -0.36
N ILE A 177 -23.03 -30.47 -0.71
CA ILE A 177 -22.12 -30.83 -1.82
C ILE A 177 -22.67 -30.31 -3.15
N VAL A 178 -23.94 -30.60 -3.45
CA VAL A 178 -24.60 -30.16 -4.69
C VAL A 178 -24.60 -28.63 -4.79
N SER A 179 -24.89 -27.93 -3.70
CA SER A 179 -24.85 -26.47 -3.64
C SER A 179 -23.43 -25.92 -3.90
N ALA A 180 -22.40 -26.56 -3.33
CA ALA A 180 -21.01 -26.18 -3.56
C ALA A 180 -20.58 -26.35 -5.02
N ILE A 181 -20.99 -27.46 -5.67
CA ILE A 181 -20.76 -27.70 -7.10
C ILE A 181 -21.53 -26.68 -7.96
N ALA A 182 -22.79 -26.41 -7.63
CA ALA A 182 -23.62 -25.44 -8.35
C ALA A 182 -23.00 -24.03 -8.29
N VAL A 183 -22.48 -23.60 -7.13
CA VAL A 183 -21.78 -22.33 -7.01
C VAL A 183 -20.47 -22.31 -7.81
N GLY A 184 -19.73 -23.43 -7.86
CA GLY A 184 -18.53 -23.55 -8.70
C GLY A 184 -18.80 -23.51 -10.22
N TYR A 185 -20.02 -23.88 -10.64
CA TYR A 185 -20.50 -23.69 -12.02
C TYR A 185 -20.86 -22.23 -12.28
N LEU A 186 -21.59 -21.60 -11.35
CA LEU A 186 -22.09 -20.22 -11.49
C LEU A 186 -21.00 -19.16 -11.41
N TYR A 187 -20.00 -19.37 -10.56
CA TYR A 187 -18.94 -18.40 -10.28
C TYR A 187 -17.54 -19.05 -10.31
N GLY A 188 -16.60 -18.35 -10.93
CA GLY A 188 -15.20 -18.78 -11.04
C GLY A 188 -14.42 -18.77 -9.73
N GLY A 189 -13.27 -19.45 -9.73
CA GLY A 189 -12.36 -19.51 -8.58
C GLY A 189 -12.93 -20.30 -7.40
N LYS A 190 -12.54 -19.93 -6.18
CA LYS A 190 -12.98 -20.57 -4.93
C LYS A 190 -14.20 -19.87 -4.30
N SER A 191 -15.13 -19.40 -5.14
CA SER A 191 -16.25 -18.54 -4.74
C SER A 191 -17.18 -19.18 -3.70
N TRP A 192 -17.41 -20.50 -3.73
CA TRP A 192 -18.20 -21.21 -2.71
C TRP A 192 -17.75 -20.86 -1.31
N CYS A 193 -16.46 -21.01 -1.01
CA CYS A 193 -16.02 -20.81 0.36
C CYS A 193 -15.60 -19.40 0.71
N GLN A 194 -15.45 -18.53 -0.29
CA GLN A 194 -15.27 -17.10 -0.05
C GLN A 194 -16.60 -16.38 0.22
N TYR A 195 -17.71 -16.78 -0.42
CA TYR A 195 -18.97 -16.04 -0.35
C TYR A 195 -20.16 -16.80 0.29
N PHE A 196 -20.16 -18.14 0.29
CA PHE A 196 -21.37 -18.92 0.65
C PHE A 196 -21.18 -19.96 1.76
N CYS A 197 -19.97 -20.49 1.94
CA CYS A 197 -19.74 -21.61 2.86
C CYS A 197 -20.15 -21.25 4.30
N PRO A 198 -21.07 -22.00 4.94
CA PRO A 198 -21.49 -21.75 6.31
C PRO A 198 -20.39 -22.01 7.34
N MET A 199 -19.32 -22.73 6.97
CA MET A 199 -18.16 -22.96 7.83
C MET A 199 -17.11 -21.83 7.72
N ALA A 200 -17.24 -20.90 6.77
CA ALA A 200 -16.30 -19.79 6.62
C ALA A 200 -16.22 -18.87 7.86
N PRO A 201 -17.33 -18.54 8.56
CA PRO A 201 -17.31 -17.86 9.86
C PRO A 201 -16.38 -18.53 10.88
N VAL A 202 -16.48 -19.86 11.00
CA VAL A 202 -15.67 -20.66 11.91
C VAL A 202 -14.20 -20.70 11.48
N GLN A 203 -13.96 -20.81 10.17
CA GLN A 203 -12.62 -20.76 9.58
C GLN A 203 -11.93 -19.41 9.88
N LYS A 204 -12.65 -18.29 9.83
CA LYS A 204 -12.10 -16.98 10.16
C LYS A 204 -11.73 -16.87 11.63
N ILE A 205 -12.65 -17.24 12.52
CA ILE A 205 -12.45 -17.09 13.97
C ILE A 205 -11.24 -17.88 14.47
N TYR A 206 -11.05 -19.12 14.00
CA TYR A 206 -9.94 -19.96 14.44
C TYR A 206 -8.69 -19.87 13.54
N GLY A 207 -8.80 -19.34 12.32
CA GLY A 207 -7.73 -19.33 11.33
C GLY A 207 -7.09 -17.97 11.05
N GLU A 208 -7.67 -16.86 11.52
CA GLU A 208 -7.14 -15.49 11.40
C GLU A 208 -6.56 -14.99 12.75
N PRO A 209 -5.48 -14.17 12.75
CA PRO A 209 -4.67 -13.76 11.60
C PRO A 209 -3.78 -14.90 11.05
N GLY A 210 -3.60 -15.97 11.82
CA GLY A 210 -2.91 -17.19 11.41
C GLY A 210 -3.01 -18.27 12.49
N GLY A 211 -2.88 -19.53 12.10
CA GLY A 211 -2.74 -20.65 13.04
C GLY A 211 -1.29 -20.80 13.54
N LEU A 212 -1.10 -21.56 14.61
CA LEU A 212 0.19 -21.75 15.32
C LEU A 212 1.38 -22.08 14.40
N LEU A 213 1.18 -22.93 13.39
CA LEU A 213 2.21 -23.44 12.48
C LEU A 213 2.03 -22.96 11.01
N THR A 214 1.29 -21.86 10.82
CA THR A 214 0.99 -21.30 9.50
C THR A 214 2.21 -20.60 8.90
N SER A 215 2.38 -20.67 7.58
CA SER A 215 3.40 -19.87 6.88
C SER A 215 2.95 -18.42 6.69
N LYS A 216 3.89 -17.48 6.76
CA LYS A 216 3.65 -16.07 6.48
C LYS A 216 3.65 -15.82 4.98
N ALA A 217 2.55 -15.28 4.45
CA ALA A 217 2.37 -15.06 3.01
C ALA A 217 3.20 -13.90 2.45
N HIS A 218 3.83 -13.10 3.29
CA HIS A 218 4.68 -11.96 2.93
C HIS A 218 6.17 -12.21 3.20
N GLU A 219 6.54 -13.39 3.71
CA GLU A 219 7.94 -13.80 3.92
C GLU A 219 8.33 -14.96 2.97
N GLY A 220 9.43 -14.80 2.22
CA GLY A 220 10.06 -15.86 1.41
C GLY A 220 10.29 -15.50 -0.06
N GLU A 221 11.24 -16.20 -0.71
CA GLU A 221 11.59 -15.97 -2.12
C GLU A 221 10.55 -16.52 -3.11
N ARG A 222 10.38 -15.81 -4.24
CA ARG A 222 9.63 -16.23 -5.44
C ARG A 222 8.20 -16.73 -5.17
N GLN A 223 7.44 -15.98 -4.39
CA GLN A 223 6.04 -16.28 -4.08
C GLN A 223 5.09 -16.03 -5.27
N THR A 224 5.25 -16.72 -6.38
CA THR A 224 4.14 -16.85 -7.35
C THR A 224 2.97 -17.63 -6.72
N ILE A 225 3.26 -18.45 -5.71
CA ILE A 225 2.29 -19.26 -4.98
C ILE A 225 2.56 -19.12 -3.47
N THR A 226 1.56 -18.66 -2.72
CA THR A 226 1.54 -18.55 -1.26
C THR A 226 0.46 -19.45 -0.66
N GLN A 227 0.57 -19.71 0.64
CA GLN A 227 -0.44 -20.36 1.50
C GLN A 227 -1.33 -21.38 0.77
N SER A 228 -2.63 -21.08 0.63
CA SER A 228 -3.65 -21.98 0.07
C SER A 228 -4.20 -21.53 -1.28
N MET A 229 -3.39 -20.76 -2.03
CA MET A 229 -3.72 -20.24 -3.35
C MET A 229 -4.24 -21.32 -4.33
N CYS A 230 -4.98 -20.89 -5.35
CA CYS A 230 -5.37 -21.76 -6.46
C CYS A 230 -4.12 -22.17 -7.25
N ARG A 231 -3.90 -23.48 -7.45
CA ARG A 231 -2.71 -24.03 -8.11
C ARG A 231 -3.11 -24.96 -9.25
N ILE A 232 -2.27 -25.01 -10.28
CA ILE A 232 -2.30 -26.02 -11.35
C ILE A 232 -0.88 -26.54 -11.56
N ILE A 233 -0.78 -27.72 -12.17
CA ILE A 233 0.48 -28.35 -12.54
C ILE A 233 0.61 -28.22 -14.05
N ASN A 234 1.68 -27.58 -14.51
CA ASN A 234 1.96 -27.44 -15.93
C ASN A 234 2.47 -28.77 -16.53
N THR A 235 2.55 -28.87 -17.86
CA THR A 235 3.05 -30.04 -18.60
C THR A 235 4.47 -30.44 -18.22
N GLU A 236 5.26 -29.54 -17.64
CA GLU A 236 6.61 -29.79 -17.13
C GLU A 236 6.64 -30.31 -15.67
N GLY A 237 5.48 -30.54 -15.05
CA GLY A 237 5.38 -30.97 -13.65
C GLY A 237 5.65 -29.86 -12.62
N LYS A 238 5.79 -28.60 -13.05
CA LYS A 238 5.96 -27.44 -12.15
C LYS A 238 4.62 -26.86 -11.73
N GLU A 239 4.52 -26.46 -10.47
CA GLU A 239 3.36 -25.75 -9.93
C GLU A 239 3.31 -24.30 -10.40
N GLN A 240 2.12 -23.86 -10.78
CA GLN A 240 1.83 -22.48 -11.17
C GLN A 240 0.53 -22.01 -10.53
N SER A 241 0.41 -20.70 -10.37
CA SER A 241 -0.81 -20.09 -9.85
C SER A 241 -1.93 -20.17 -10.91
N ALA A 242 -3.11 -20.49 -10.41
CA ALA A 242 -4.35 -20.63 -11.18
C ALA A 242 -5.41 -19.63 -10.67
N CYS A 243 -4.93 -18.51 -10.12
CA CYS A 243 -5.75 -17.45 -9.56
C CYS A 243 -6.51 -16.69 -10.66
N VAL A 244 -7.81 -16.49 -10.44
CA VAL A 244 -8.71 -15.72 -11.34
C VAL A 244 -9.15 -14.38 -10.73
N ALA A 245 -8.57 -14.00 -9.57
CA ALA A 245 -8.94 -12.84 -8.78
C ALA A 245 -10.46 -12.77 -8.48
N CYS A 246 -11.01 -13.83 -7.86
CA CYS A 246 -12.44 -13.94 -7.55
C CYS A 246 -12.92 -13.11 -6.34
N GLN A 247 -12.00 -12.66 -5.48
CA GLN A 247 -12.23 -11.81 -4.32
C GLN A 247 -10.95 -11.00 -4.08
N SER A 248 -11.04 -9.83 -3.46
CA SER A 248 -9.88 -9.02 -3.08
C SER A 248 -10.27 -8.11 -1.89
N PRO A 249 -9.57 -8.17 -0.75
CA PRO A 249 -8.44 -9.07 -0.46
C PRO A 249 -8.88 -10.55 -0.39
N CYS A 250 -8.01 -11.46 -0.81
CA CYS A 250 -8.26 -12.90 -0.83
C CYS A 250 -7.49 -13.61 0.29
N MET A 251 -8.23 -14.23 1.22
CA MET A 251 -7.67 -15.00 2.34
C MET A 251 -6.73 -16.13 1.88
N ASP A 252 -6.98 -16.73 0.70
CA ASP A 252 -6.17 -17.83 0.18
C ASP A 252 -4.77 -17.38 -0.31
N ILE A 253 -4.58 -16.08 -0.60
CA ILE A 253 -3.27 -15.49 -0.97
C ILE A 253 -2.54 -15.03 0.30
N ASP A 254 -3.21 -14.23 1.11
CA ASP A 254 -2.64 -13.64 2.32
C ASP A 254 -3.75 -13.42 3.35
N ALA A 255 -3.91 -14.39 4.25
CA ALA A 255 -4.93 -14.32 5.30
C ALA A 255 -4.68 -13.20 6.30
N GLU A 256 -3.41 -12.87 6.59
CA GLU A 256 -3.09 -11.81 7.54
C GLU A 256 -3.44 -10.43 6.96
N ARG A 257 -3.14 -10.20 5.67
CA ARG A 257 -3.64 -9.01 4.95
C ARG A 257 -5.16 -8.92 4.98
N SER A 258 -5.84 -10.02 4.62
CA SER A 258 -7.31 -10.05 4.58
C SER A 258 -7.94 -9.80 5.96
N TYR A 259 -7.25 -10.17 7.03
CA TYR A 259 -7.67 -9.91 8.40
C TYR A 259 -7.52 -8.43 8.76
N TRP A 260 -6.32 -7.85 8.55
CA TRP A 260 -6.06 -6.44 8.89
C TRP A 260 -6.90 -5.46 8.07
N ASP A 261 -7.07 -5.71 6.77
CA ASP A 261 -7.90 -4.88 5.89
C ASP A 261 -9.38 -4.86 6.33
N GLY A 262 -9.86 -5.92 7.00
CA GLY A 262 -11.26 -6.08 7.40
C GLY A 262 -11.55 -5.85 8.88
N ILE A 263 -10.54 -5.74 9.75
CA ILE A 263 -10.71 -5.86 11.21
C ILE A 263 -11.69 -4.84 11.81
N THR A 264 -11.75 -3.64 11.23
CA THR A 264 -12.59 -2.52 11.70
C THR A 264 -14.04 -2.59 11.22
N ASN A 265 -14.35 -3.45 10.25
CA ASN A 265 -15.66 -3.55 9.63
C ASN A 265 -16.72 -4.08 10.61
N SER A 266 -17.97 -3.65 10.41
CA SER A 266 -19.09 -4.02 11.29
C SER A 266 -19.49 -5.49 11.22
N ASP A 267 -19.27 -6.13 10.08
CA ASP A 267 -19.52 -7.55 9.84
C ASP A 267 -18.56 -8.45 10.62
N GLN A 268 -17.26 -8.11 10.67
CA GLN A 268 -16.26 -8.81 11.49
C GLN A 268 -16.60 -8.70 12.98
N LYS A 269 -17.05 -7.53 13.45
CA LYS A 269 -17.52 -7.38 14.85
C LYS A 269 -18.73 -8.25 15.16
N LEU A 270 -19.70 -8.32 14.24
CA LEU A 270 -20.84 -9.22 14.39
C LEU A 270 -20.39 -10.67 14.47
N LEU A 271 -19.46 -11.07 13.60
CA LEU A 271 -18.90 -12.41 13.57
C LEU A 271 -18.25 -12.78 14.91
N TYR A 272 -17.23 -12.05 15.36
CA TYR A 272 -16.46 -12.42 16.55
C TYR A 272 -17.28 -12.33 17.84
N TYR A 273 -18.05 -11.25 18.03
CA TYR A 273 -18.83 -11.09 19.26
C TYR A 273 -20.09 -11.98 19.25
N GLY A 274 -20.80 -12.07 18.12
CA GLY A 274 -21.98 -12.91 18.01
C GLY A 274 -21.67 -14.40 18.15
N TYR A 275 -20.53 -14.86 17.61
CA TYR A 275 -20.15 -16.27 17.66
C TYR A 275 -19.93 -16.80 19.08
N ILE A 276 -19.39 -15.99 20.01
CA ILE A 276 -19.29 -16.38 21.43
C ILE A 276 -20.66 -16.77 21.97
N GLY A 277 -21.65 -15.91 21.76
CA GLY A 277 -23.03 -16.15 22.18
C GLY A 277 -23.62 -17.40 21.52
N LEU A 278 -23.34 -17.64 20.24
CA LEU A 278 -23.78 -18.84 19.55
C LEU A 278 -23.17 -20.12 20.12
N VAL A 279 -21.88 -20.15 20.44
CA VAL A 279 -21.25 -21.35 21.01
C VAL A 279 -21.78 -21.62 22.43
N ILE A 280 -21.92 -20.58 23.25
CA ILE A 280 -22.49 -20.71 24.60
C ILE A 280 -23.92 -21.25 24.53
N SER A 281 -24.78 -20.62 23.72
CA SER A 281 -26.18 -21.02 23.59
C SER A 281 -26.36 -22.39 22.96
N PHE A 282 -25.51 -22.77 21.99
CA PHE A 282 -25.56 -24.09 21.38
C PHE A 282 -25.42 -25.21 22.42
N TYR A 283 -24.45 -25.11 23.33
CA TYR A 283 -24.27 -26.11 24.40
C TYR A 283 -25.26 -25.94 25.53
N LEU A 284 -25.55 -24.70 25.95
CA LEU A 284 -26.52 -24.40 26.99
C LEU A 284 -27.92 -24.90 26.63
N TYR A 285 -28.29 -24.92 25.35
CA TYR A 285 -29.59 -25.39 24.90
C TYR A 285 -29.85 -26.86 25.28
N TYR A 286 -28.85 -27.73 25.27
CA TYR A 286 -29.02 -29.12 25.72
C TYR A 286 -29.44 -29.20 27.19
N TYR A 287 -28.87 -28.34 28.03
CA TYR A 287 -29.28 -28.23 29.44
C TYR A 287 -30.68 -27.63 29.56
N LEU A 288 -30.98 -26.55 28.82
CA LEU A 288 -32.30 -25.92 28.82
C LEU A 288 -33.41 -26.85 28.32
N TYR A 289 -33.09 -27.82 27.46
CA TYR A 289 -34.02 -28.81 26.95
C TYR A 289 -34.20 -30.00 27.90
N ALA A 290 -33.10 -30.57 28.42
CA ALA A 290 -33.13 -31.81 29.20
C ALA A 290 -33.28 -31.59 30.72
N GLY A 291 -32.86 -30.43 31.24
CA GLY A 291 -32.80 -30.10 32.67
C GLY A 291 -31.55 -30.60 33.40
N ASN A 292 -30.62 -31.26 32.70
CA ASN A 292 -29.38 -31.80 33.25
C ASN A 292 -28.29 -31.89 32.16
N TRP A 293 -27.05 -32.15 32.57
CA TRP A 293 -25.91 -32.33 31.65
C TRP A 293 -25.70 -33.78 31.19
N ASP A 294 -26.33 -34.76 31.85
CA ASP A 294 -26.18 -36.17 31.54
C ASP A 294 -26.65 -36.48 30.11
N TYR A 295 -27.70 -35.82 29.63
CA TYR A 295 -28.17 -35.92 28.24
C TYR A 295 -27.09 -35.53 27.21
N TYR A 296 -26.32 -34.48 27.47
CA TYR A 296 -25.26 -34.04 26.56
C TYR A 296 -24.02 -34.95 26.65
N PHE A 297 -23.50 -35.19 27.86
CA PHE A 297 -22.26 -35.93 28.06
C PHE A 297 -22.37 -37.43 27.77
N SER A 298 -23.56 -38.02 27.89
CA SER A 298 -23.82 -39.40 27.42
C SER A 298 -23.74 -39.54 25.90
N GLY A 299 -23.92 -38.43 25.16
CA GLY A 299 -24.00 -38.43 23.70
C GLY A 299 -25.33 -38.94 23.15
N PHE A 300 -26.37 -39.11 23.99
CA PHE A 300 -27.66 -39.66 23.58
C PHE A 300 -28.36 -38.82 22.48
N TRP A 301 -28.13 -37.51 22.47
CA TRP A 301 -28.61 -36.59 21.43
C TRP A 301 -28.17 -36.92 19.99
N THR A 302 -27.21 -37.84 19.80
CA THR A 302 -26.75 -38.29 18.48
C THR A 302 -27.54 -39.46 17.89
N HIS A 303 -28.44 -40.08 18.67
CA HIS A 303 -29.16 -41.30 18.28
C HIS A 303 -30.54 -41.43 18.95
N GLU A 304 -31.13 -40.31 19.37
CA GLU A 304 -32.53 -40.26 19.82
C GLU A 304 -33.48 -40.65 18.68
N ALA A 305 -34.23 -41.75 18.86
CA ALA A 305 -35.00 -42.40 17.79
C ALA A 305 -36.21 -41.61 17.24
N ASN A 306 -36.69 -40.60 17.97
CA ASN A 306 -37.95 -39.90 17.66
C ASN A 306 -37.79 -38.37 17.59
N GLN A 307 -36.60 -37.86 17.25
CA GLN A 307 -36.30 -36.42 17.32
C GLN A 307 -37.27 -35.56 16.47
N LEU A 308 -37.74 -36.06 15.32
CA LEU A 308 -38.67 -35.30 14.46
C LEU A 308 -40.05 -35.13 15.11
N THR A 309 -40.48 -36.08 15.93
CA THR A 309 -41.77 -35.99 16.63
C THR A 309 -41.72 -35.01 17.80
N THR A 310 -40.53 -34.69 18.31
CA THR A 310 -40.32 -33.73 19.43
C THR A 310 -40.15 -32.28 18.97
N LEU A 311 -40.39 -31.97 17.69
CA LEU A 311 -40.27 -30.60 17.17
C LEU A 311 -41.32 -29.64 17.73
N LEU A 312 -42.55 -30.14 17.93
CA LEU A 312 -43.67 -29.38 18.48
C LEU A 312 -43.82 -29.52 19.99
N SER A 313 -43.07 -30.44 20.61
CA SER A 313 -43.08 -30.60 22.07
C SER A 313 -42.36 -29.44 22.77
N PRO A 314 -42.57 -29.26 24.09
CA PRO A 314 -41.87 -28.26 24.90
C PRO A 314 -40.35 -28.30 24.70
N GLY A 315 -39.78 -27.21 24.20
CA GLY A 315 -38.36 -27.05 23.94
C GLY A 315 -37.55 -26.60 25.16
N PHE A 316 -38.22 -26.13 26.22
CA PHE A 316 -37.59 -25.69 27.46
C PHE A 316 -38.11 -26.49 28.65
N TYR A 317 -37.19 -26.82 29.55
CA TYR A 317 -37.45 -27.49 30.81
C TYR A 317 -36.68 -26.77 31.92
N LEU A 318 -37.39 -25.93 32.67
CA LEU A 318 -36.82 -25.08 33.72
C LEU A 318 -37.60 -25.29 35.02
N PHE A 319 -36.91 -25.26 36.17
CA PHE A 319 -37.52 -25.43 37.49
C PHE A 319 -38.40 -26.69 37.61
N ASN A 320 -37.94 -27.80 37.02
CA ASN A 320 -38.65 -29.08 36.94
C ASN A 320 -40.04 -29.00 36.25
N LYS A 321 -40.25 -28.03 35.36
CA LYS A 321 -41.48 -27.89 34.57
C LYS A 321 -41.17 -27.65 33.08
N PRO A 322 -41.87 -28.34 32.16
CA PRO A 322 -41.79 -28.03 30.75
C PRO A 322 -42.52 -26.71 30.46
N ILE A 323 -41.88 -25.81 29.71
CA ILE A 323 -42.48 -24.54 29.27
C ILE A 323 -43.09 -24.77 27.88
N PRO A 324 -44.34 -24.34 27.62
CA PRO A 324 -45.09 -24.63 26.39
C PRO A 324 -44.61 -23.78 25.18
N ILE A 325 -43.30 -23.68 24.97
CA ILE A 325 -42.70 -23.09 23.77
C ILE A 325 -42.15 -24.26 22.94
N PRO A 326 -42.63 -24.48 21.71
CA PRO A 326 -42.16 -25.56 20.85
C PRO A 326 -40.65 -25.50 20.61
N LYS A 327 -39.99 -26.66 20.49
CA LYS A 327 -38.56 -26.78 20.13
C LYS A 327 -38.20 -25.94 18.91
N LEU A 328 -39.08 -25.92 17.89
CA LEU A 328 -38.94 -25.14 16.65
C LEU A 328 -38.71 -23.63 16.89
N VAL A 329 -39.30 -23.07 17.95
CA VAL A 329 -39.17 -21.66 18.34
C VAL A 329 -38.10 -21.48 19.41
N ALA A 330 -38.00 -22.42 20.36
CA ALA A 330 -37.04 -22.37 21.46
C ALA A 330 -35.58 -22.33 20.96
N VAL A 331 -35.23 -23.15 19.95
CA VAL A 331 -33.88 -23.19 19.36
C VAL A 331 -33.46 -21.83 18.77
N PRO A 332 -34.15 -21.27 17.76
CA PRO A 332 -33.73 -19.99 17.19
C PRO A 332 -33.78 -18.86 18.22
N LEU A 333 -34.76 -18.87 19.14
CA LEU A 333 -34.86 -17.87 20.21
C LEU A 333 -33.64 -17.89 21.12
N THR A 334 -33.19 -19.07 21.59
CA THR A 334 -31.98 -19.16 22.43
C THR A 334 -30.72 -18.71 21.68
N LEU A 335 -30.48 -19.23 20.48
CA LEU A 335 -29.31 -18.87 19.69
C LEU A 335 -29.31 -17.36 19.37
N GLY A 336 -30.47 -16.80 18.99
CA GLY A 336 -30.61 -15.38 18.66
C GLY A 336 -30.44 -14.48 19.87
N PHE A 337 -31.02 -14.83 21.02
CA PHE A 337 -30.92 -14.07 22.26
C PHE A 337 -29.49 -13.98 22.77
N PHE A 338 -28.78 -15.11 22.87
CA PHE A 338 -27.40 -15.12 23.34
C PHE A 338 -26.43 -14.56 22.29
N GLY A 339 -26.65 -14.83 20.99
CA GLY A 339 -25.85 -14.24 19.91
C GLY A 339 -25.94 -12.72 19.89
N GLY A 340 -27.16 -12.17 19.92
CA GLY A 340 -27.39 -10.73 20.00
C GLY A 340 -26.89 -10.11 21.30
N GLY A 341 -27.16 -10.75 22.44
CA GLY A 341 -26.68 -10.31 23.75
C GLY A 341 -25.15 -10.24 23.83
N SER A 342 -24.45 -11.25 23.31
CA SER A 342 -22.99 -11.29 23.26
C SER A 342 -22.43 -10.21 22.32
N TYR A 343 -23.09 -9.93 21.19
CA TYR A 343 -22.72 -8.82 20.31
C TYR A 343 -22.78 -7.46 21.01
N PHE A 344 -23.88 -7.15 21.71
CA PHE A 344 -24.02 -5.90 22.46
C PHE A 344 -23.01 -5.80 23.61
N LEU A 345 -22.77 -6.90 24.32
CA LEU A 345 -21.79 -6.97 25.39
C LEU A 345 -20.37 -6.72 24.86
N GLY A 346 -19.98 -7.39 23.77
CA GLY A 346 -18.68 -7.22 23.12
C GLY A 346 -18.43 -5.78 22.68
N ARG A 347 -19.44 -5.13 22.09
CA ARG A 347 -19.36 -3.69 21.75
C ARG A 347 -19.22 -2.77 22.97
N LYS A 348 -19.89 -3.09 24.07
CA LYS A 348 -19.77 -2.34 25.32
C LYS A 348 -18.36 -2.49 25.91
N LEU A 349 -17.82 -3.70 25.92
CA LEU A 349 -16.45 -3.98 26.37
C LEU A 349 -15.40 -3.28 25.48
N GLU A 350 -15.57 -3.30 24.15
CA GLU A 350 -14.71 -2.57 23.21
C GLU A 350 -14.68 -1.08 23.53
N LYS A 351 -15.85 -0.46 23.78
CA LYS A 351 -15.96 0.96 24.13
C LYS A 351 -15.31 1.26 25.49
N SER A 352 -15.53 0.42 26.49
CA SER A 352 -14.91 0.59 27.81
C SER A 352 -13.39 0.46 27.75
N TYR A 353 -12.87 -0.50 26.99
CA TYR A 353 -11.43 -0.71 26.84
C TYR A 353 -10.74 0.44 26.08
N LYS A 354 -11.40 0.98 25.05
CA LYS A 354 -10.98 2.22 24.37
C LYS A 354 -10.91 3.41 25.32
N ASN A 355 -11.94 3.59 26.14
CA ASN A 355 -11.98 4.69 27.11
C ASN A 355 -10.92 4.55 28.21
N TYR A 356 -10.59 3.32 28.61
CA TYR A 356 -9.53 3.06 29.58
C TYR A 356 -8.16 3.50 29.05
N HIS A 357 -7.79 3.08 27.83
CA HIS A 357 -6.51 3.46 27.21
C HIS A 357 -6.40 4.95 26.90
N ALA A 358 -7.51 5.58 26.52
CA ALA A 358 -7.56 7.04 26.33
C ALA A 358 -7.26 7.81 27.63
N ARG A 359 -7.50 7.21 28.80
CA ARG A 359 -7.21 7.82 30.12
C ARG A 359 -5.79 7.57 30.61
N THR A 360 -5.17 6.47 30.20
CA THR A 360 -3.84 6.04 30.66
C THR A 360 -2.69 6.54 29.77
N ASN A 361 -2.94 7.44 28.81
CA ASN A 361 -1.96 7.98 27.86
C ASN A 361 -1.16 6.92 27.06
N GLN A 362 -1.71 5.71 26.91
CA GLN A 362 -1.16 4.69 26.01
C GLN A 362 -1.88 4.75 24.66
N SER A 363 -1.16 5.11 23.60
CA SER A 363 -1.68 5.28 22.25
C SER A 363 -1.75 3.95 21.48
N LEU A 364 -2.64 3.04 21.87
CA LEU A 364 -2.95 1.86 21.05
C LEU A 364 -3.86 2.25 19.86
N SER A 365 -3.57 1.71 18.67
CA SER A 365 -4.41 1.93 17.49
C SER A 365 -5.77 1.24 17.63
N LYS A 366 -6.76 1.67 16.84
CA LYS A 366 -8.11 1.08 16.88
C LYS A 366 -8.11 -0.39 16.46
N GLU A 367 -7.26 -0.73 15.50
CA GLU A 367 -7.02 -2.06 14.97
C GLU A 367 -6.41 -2.96 16.03
N GLN A 368 -5.39 -2.48 16.75
CA GLN A 368 -4.73 -3.25 17.82
C GLN A 368 -5.70 -3.58 18.97
N ILE A 369 -6.56 -2.63 19.36
CA ILE A 369 -7.59 -2.85 20.38
C ILE A 369 -8.55 -3.95 19.95
N GLN A 370 -9.04 -3.91 18.71
CA GLN A 370 -9.95 -4.93 18.20
C GLN A 370 -9.29 -6.28 18.09
N HIS A 371 -8.03 -6.31 17.65
CA HIS A 371 -7.23 -7.52 17.56
C HIS A 371 -7.09 -8.23 18.91
N GLN A 372 -6.75 -7.50 19.97
CA GLN A 372 -6.64 -8.07 21.32
C GLN A 372 -7.97 -8.66 21.80
N ILE A 373 -9.08 -7.95 21.60
CA ILE A 373 -10.40 -8.44 22.00
C ILE A 373 -10.79 -9.68 21.17
N PHE A 374 -10.61 -9.66 19.84
CA PHE A 374 -10.91 -10.80 18.97
C PHE A 374 -10.06 -12.02 19.31
N THR A 375 -8.79 -11.83 19.64
CA THR A 375 -7.88 -12.90 20.08
C THR A 375 -8.36 -13.51 21.40
N LEU A 376 -8.79 -12.68 22.36
CA LEU A 376 -9.42 -13.14 23.60
C LEU A 376 -10.73 -13.88 23.33
N CYS A 377 -11.58 -13.38 22.44
CA CYS A 377 -12.83 -14.03 22.03
C CYS A 377 -12.55 -15.43 21.47
N THR A 378 -11.62 -15.57 20.52
CA THR A 378 -11.24 -16.87 19.94
C THR A 378 -10.68 -17.81 21.01
N PHE A 379 -9.83 -17.33 21.91
CA PHE A 379 -9.26 -18.14 22.99
C PHE A 379 -10.35 -18.70 23.93
N VAL A 380 -11.29 -17.84 24.37
CA VAL A 380 -12.42 -18.26 25.21
C VAL A 380 -13.30 -19.25 24.47
N VAL A 381 -13.63 -18.99 23.21
CA VAL A 381 -14.54 -19.84 22.43
C VAL A 381 -13.90 -21.17 22.08
N PHE A 382 -12.59 -21.22 21.83
CA PHE A 382 -11.88 -22.49 21.61
C PHE A 382 -11.96 -23.37 22.85
N ASN A 383 -11.59 -22.84 24.02
CA ASN A 383 -11.62 -23.60 25.27
C ASN A 383 -13.05 -24.02 25.65
N LEU A 384 -14.03 -23.12 25.51
CA LEU A 384 -15.43 -23.45 25.74
C LEU A 384 -15.95 -24.51 24.76
N PHE A 385 -15.55 -24.44 23.49
CA PHE A 385 -15.93 -25.45 22.51
C PHE A 385 -15.43 -26.83 22.92
N TYR A 386 -14.17 -26.97 23.33
CA TYR A 386 -13.60 -28.27 23.70
C TYR A 386 -14.00 -28.78 25.08
N ALA A 387 -14.45 -27.90 25.98
CA ALA A 387 -15.10 -28.33 27.22
C ALA A 387 -16.33 -29.23 26.96
N PHE A 388 -16.98 -29.09 25.79
CA PHE A 388 -18.18 -29.84 25.43
C PHE A 388 -18.03 -30.71 24.16
N GLY A 389 -17.51 -30.18 23.05
CA GLY A 389 -17.71 -30.70 21.68
C GLY A 389 -17.17 -32.10 21.35
N ALA A 390 -16.13 -32.56 22.05
CA ALA A 390 -15.58 -33.91 21.90
C ALA A 390 -15.83 -34.80 23.13
N ARG A 391 -16.35 -34.20 24.21
CA ARG A 391 -16.42 -34.82 25.55
C ARG A 391 -17.19 -36.14 25.59
N PRO A 392 -18.30 -36.35 24.85
CA PRO A 392 -19.01 -37.62 24.86
C PRO A 392 -18.17 -38.85 24.46
N ASN A 393 -17.16 -38.70 23.60
CA ASN A 393 -16.26 -39.80 23.25
C ASN A 393 -15.00 -39.82 24.13
N ILE A 394 -14.48 -38.65 24.50
CA ILE A 394 -13.30 -38.58 25.37
C ILE A 394 -13.59 -39.16 26.76
N ASN A 395 -14.82 -39.01 27.25
CA ASN A 395 -15.26 -39.63 28.51
C ASN A 395 -15.28 -41.18 28.48
N LEU A 396 -15.22 -41.80 27.30
CA LEU A 396 -15.11 -43.25 27.15
C LEU A 396 -13.65 -43.74 27.22
N LEU A 397 -12.67 -42.83 27.17
CA LEU A 397 -11.25 -43.17 27.25
C LEU A 397 -10.81 -43.42 28.69
N PHE A 398 -9.68 -44.13 28.83
CA PHE A 398 -9.05 -44.37 30.12
C PHE A 398 -8.62 -43.03 30.78
N PRO A 399 -8.83 -42.81 32.10
CA PRO A 399 -8.73 -41.48 32.73
C PRO A 399 -7.44 -40.66 32.46
N PRO A 400 -6.23 -41.24 32.42
CA PRO A 400 -5.01 -40.50 32.05
C PRO A 400 -5.06 -39.84 30.67
N LEU A 401 -5.72 -40.48 29.69
CA LEU A 401 -5.87 -39.93 28.35
C LEU A 401 -6.79 -38.70 28.34
N LEU A 402 -7.79 -38.68 29.23
CA LEU A 402 -8.70 -37.54 29.40
C LEU A 402 -7.96 -36.32 29.98
N TYR A 403 -7.14 -36.51 31.01
CA TYR A 403 -6.30 -35.42 31.55
C TYR A 403 -5.27 -34.93 30.54
N PHE A 404 -4.63 -35.84 29.80
CA PHE A 404 -3.69 -35.47 28.73
C PHE A 404 -4.37 -34.63 27.65
N TYR A 405 -5.58 -35.01 27.23
CA TYR A 405 -6.37 -34.27 26.25
C TYR A 405 -6.67 -32.84 26.73
N ASP A 406 -7.10 -32.68 27.98
CA ASP A 406 -7.43 -31.36 28.56
C ASP A 406 -6.18 -30.47 28.66
N VAL A 407 -5.07 -31.02 29.16
CA VAL A 407 -3.79 -30.30 29.24
C VAL A 407 -3.29 -29.90 27.85
N LEU A 408 -3.34 -30.81 26.87
CA LEU A 408 -2.91 -30.56 25.50
C LEU A 408 -3.67 -29.37 24.89
N LEU A 409 -4.99 -29.32 25.04
CA LEU A 409 -5.82 -28.25 24.48
C LEU A 409 -5.56 -26.89 25.13
N VAL A 410 -5.38 -26.86 26.46
CA VAL A 410 -5.04 -25.63 27.17
C VAL A 410 -3.66 -25.14 26.75
N VAL A 411 -2.67 -26.03 26.64
CA VAL A 411 -1.32 -25.67 26.18
C VAL A 411 -1.37 -25.13 24.76
N VAL A 412 -2.02 -25.82 23.82
CA VAL A 412 -2.12 -25.40 22.42
C VAL A 412 -2.82 -24.06 22.29
N SER A 413 -3.95 -23.86 22.97
CA SER A 413 -4.69 -22.59 22.91
C SER A 413 -3.93 -21.44 23.56
N THR A 414 -3.19 -21.70 24.64
CA THR A 414 -2.35 -20.69 25.33
C THR A 414 -1.15 -20.29 24.48
N LEU A 415 -0.48 -21.24 23.82
CA LEU A 415 0.62 -20.96 22.88
C LEU A 415 0.13 -20.13 21.69
N TRP A 416 -1.02 -20.49 21.12
CA TRP A 416 -1.64 -19.72 20.04
C TRP A 416 -2.00 -18.31 20.51
N PHE A 417 -2.60 -18.17 21.70
CA PHE A 417 -2.94 -16.88 22.30
C PHE A 417 -1.70 -16.00 22.49
N TYR A 418 -0.64 -16.53 23.08
CA TYR A 418 0.61 -15.80 23.31
C TYR A 418 1.27 -15.32 22.01
N GLN A 419 1.32 -16.16 20.98
CA GLN A 419 1.88 -15.81 19.68
C GLN A 419 1.02 -14.76 18.98
N THR A 420 -0.30 -14.94 18.98
CA THR A 420 -1.23 -14.08 18.27
C THR A 420 -1.34 -12.71 18.94
N TRP A 421 -1.35 -12.65 20.27
CA TRP A 421 -1.44 -11.39 21.04
C TRP A 421 -0.36 -10.37 20.70
N LYS A 422 0.82 -10.83 20.23
CA LYS A 422 1.94 -9.97 19.84
C LYS A 422 1.84 -9.43 18.40
N ARG A 423 0.88 -9.89 17.58
CA ARG A 423 0.74 -9.41 16.19
C ARG A 423 0.11 -8.01 16.20
N SER A 424 0.54 -7.19 15.25
CA SER A 424 0.02 -5.85 15.03
C SER A 424 0.05 -5.50 13.54
N PRO A 425 -0.78 -4.56 13.07
CA PRO A 425 -0.75 -4.12 11.68
C PRO A 425 0.60 -3.50 11.30
N ASP A 426 1.24 -2.79 12.24
CA ASP A 426 2.56 -2.17 12.04
C ASP A 426 3.67 -3.22 11.90
N LEU A 427 3.57 -4.32 12.66
CA LEU A 427 4.50 -5.41 12.54
C LEU A 427 4.33 -6.13 11.18
N TYR A 428 3.09 -6.36 10.74
CA TYR A 428 2.81 -6.91 9.42
C TYR A 428 3.36 -6.01 8.29
N SER A 429 3.10 -4.70 8.34
CA SER A 429 3.60 -3.74 7.34
C SER A 429 5.12 -3.74 7.28
N ARG A 430 5.79 -3.74 8.43
CA ARG A 430 7.25 -3.80 8.55
C ARG A 430 7.84 -5.09 7.97
N GLU A 431 7.28 -6.25 8.33
CA GLU A 431 7.68 -7.57 7.79
C GLU A 431 7.53 -7.60 6.26
N SER A 432 6.40 -7.09 5.76
CA SER A 432 6.06 -7.05 4.33
C SER A 432 7.03 -6.14 3.54
N LEU A 433 7.31 -4.94 4.03
CA LEU A 433 8.25 -4.00 3.40
C LEU A 433 9.70 -4.51 3.48
N ALA A 434 10.10 -5.14 4.59
CA ALA A 434 11.43 -5.73 4.72
C ALA A 434 11.68 -6.83 3.67
N SER A 435 10.66 -7.64 3.36
CA SER A 435 10.77 -8.65 2.30
C SER A 435 10.99 -8.01 0.91
N ARG A 436 10.30 -6.91 0.61
CA ARG A 436 10.50 -6.15 -0.65
C ARG A 436 11.90 -5.52 -0.70
N LEU A 437 12.36 -4.94 0.41
CA LEU A 437 13.71 -4.37 0.51
C LEU A 437 14.78 -5.45 0.29
N ARG A 438 14.62 -6.61 0.92
CA ARG A 438 15.53 -7.76 0.75
C ARG A 438 15.65 -8.14 -0.73
N LYS A 439 14.55 -8.19 -1.48
CA LYS A 439 14.57 -8.44 -2.92
C LYS A 439 15.38 -7.39 -3.69
N GLN A 440 15.26 -6.10 -3.33
CA GLN A 440 16.06 -5.05 -3.99
C GLN A 440 17.54 -5.14 -3.63
N LEU A 441 17.88 -5.44 -2.37
CA LEU A 441 19.27 -5.62 -1.94
C LEU A 441 19.95 -6.77 -2.70
N VAL A 442 19.24 -7.87 -2.95
CA VAL A 442 19.75 -8.99 -3.78
C VAL A 442 20.02 -8.53 -5.23
N LYS A 443 19.16 -7.68 -5.80
CA LYS A 443 19.36 -7.14 -7.17
C LYS A 443 20.58 -6.21 -7.26
N LEU A 444 20.91 -5.50 -6.19
CA LEU A 444 22.03 -4.54 -6.15
C LEU A 444 23.42 -5.18 -6.06
N LYS A 445 23.50 -6.52 -5.88
CA LYS A 445 24.76 -7.30 -5.84
C LYS A 445 25.84 -6.65 -4.94
N LEU A 446 25.46 -6.25 -3.73
CA LEU A 446 26.38 -5.67 -2.75
C LEU A 446 27.22 -6.75 -2.06
N ASP A 447 28.47 -6.43 -1.70
CA ASP A 447 29.34 -7.32 -0.92
C ASP A 447 28.88 -7.35 0.55
N VAL A 448 28.04 -8.34 0.86
CA VAL A 448 27.45 -8.55 2.19
C VAL A 448 28.15 -9.63 3.02
N SER A 449 29.10 -10.37 2.41
CA SER A 449 29.76 -11.53 3.02
C SER A 449 30.48 -11.21 4.33
N GLN A 450 31.07 -10.01 4.45
CA GLN A 450 31.79 -9.56 5.65
C GLN A 450 30.86 -9.34 6.86
N PHE A 451 29.59 -9.02 6.64
CA PHE A 451 28.63 -8.67 7.70
C PHE A 451 27.70 -9.82 8.09
N LEU A 452 27.67 -10.89 7.28
CA LEU A 452 26.74 -11.99 7.45
C LEU A 452 27.40 -13.26 8.00
N GLU A 453 28.70 -13.25 8.28
CA GLU A 453 29.43 -14.41 8.85
C GLU A 453 29.15 -15.73 8.10
N GLY A 454 28.96 -15.66 6.77
CA GLY A 454 28.61 -16.82 5.93
C GLY A 454 27.11 -17.12 5.77
N ARG A 455 26.21 -16.39 6.45
CA ARG A 455 24.75 -16.44 6.21
C ARG A 455 24.38 -15.76 4.89
N SER A 456 23.33 -16.23 4.23
CA SER A 456 22.75 -15.54 3.07
C SER A 456 21.78 -14.44 3.50
N LEU A 457 21.62 -13.41 2.65
CA LEU A 457 20.61 -12.35 2.80
C LEU A 457 19.19 -12.89 3.01
N GLU A 458 18.91 -14.07 2.48
CA GLU A 458 17.61 -14.75 2.55
C GLU A 458 17.28 -15.25 3.96
N SER A 459 18.30 -15.55 4.76
CA SER A 459 18.14 -16.06 6.12
C SER A 459 17.90 -14.97 7.16
N LEU A 460 17.92 -13.70 6.75
CA LEU A 460 17.81 -12.57 7.66
C LEU A 460 16.37 -12.30 8.07
N ASN A 461 16.18 -12.01 9.34
CA ASN A 461 14.91 -11.51 9.87
C ASN A 461 14.63 -10.08 9.39
N PRO A 462 13.37 -9.62 9.39
CA PRO A 462 13.00 -8.27 8.97
C PRO A 462 13.82 -7.16 9.66
N ASP A 463 14.04 -7.29 10.98
CA ASP A 463 14.85 -6.33 11.74
C ASP A 463 16.32 -6.35 11.31
N GLU A 464 16.89 -7.54 11.09
CA GLU A 464 18.26 -7.70 10.59
C GLU A 464 18.40 -7.07 9.19
N VAL A 465 17.37 -7.12 8.34
CA VAL A 465 17.39 -6.47 7.01
C VAL A 465 17.46 -4.95 7.13
N TYR A 466 16.68 -4.32 8.01
CA TYR A 466 16.74 -2.87 8.21
C TYR A 466 18.06 -2.43 8.84
N VAL A 467 18.56 -3.18 9.83
CA VAL A 467 19.87 -2.92 10.44
C VAL A 467 20.99 -3.05 9.41
N LEU A 468 20.96 -4.10 8.60
CA LEU A 468 21.94 -4.29 7.53
C LEU A 468 21.88 -3.15 6.51
N ALA A 469 20.68 -2.71 6.12
CA ALA A 469 20.51 -1.58 5.21
C ALA A 469 21.09 -0.27 5.78
N LYS A 470 21.12 -0.09 7.10
CA LYS A 470 21.74 1.08 7.75
C LYS A 470 23.26 1.01 7.81
N ILE A 471 23.84 -0.20 7.93
CA ILE A 471 25.27 -0.40 8.21
C ILE A 471 26.08 -0.70 6.94
N LEU A 472 25.43 -1.14 5.85
CA LEU A 472 26.10 -1.59 4.63
C LEU A 472 27.02 -0.53 3.99
N PRO A 473 28.34 -0.77 3.93
CA PRO A 473 29.26 0.14 3.25
C PRO A 473 28.96 0.17 1.75
N GLY A 474 28.87 1.38 1.20
CA GLY A 474 28.53 1.58 -0.22
C GLY A 474 27.04 1.51 -0.56
N PHE A 475 26.15 1.36 0.43
CA PHE A 475 24.71 1.59 0.31
C PHE A 475 24.34 3.03 0.73
N THR A 476 25.01 4.02 0.14
CA THR A 476 24.80 5.44 0.44
C THR A 476 24.34 6.22 -0.80
N GLY A 477 23.62 7.32 -0.57
CA GLY A 477 23.12 8.20 -1.64
C GLY A 477 22.18 7.49 -2.62
N GLN A 478 22.64 7.35 -3.88
CA GLN A 478 21.82 6.90 -5.01
C GLN A 478 21.32 5.45 -4.89
N LYS A 479 22.16 4.51 -4.43
CA LYS A 479 21.74 3.09 -4.35
C LYS A 479 20.60 2.85 -3.36
N ARG A 480 20.56 3.66 -2.31
CA ARG A 480 19.51 3.66 -1.29
C ARG A 480 18.19 4.16 -1.88
N LEU A 481 18.26 5.24 -2.66
CA LEU A 481 17.13 5.79 -3.40
C LEU A 481 16.64 4.82 -4.49
N ASP A 482 17.55 4.11 -5.18
CA ASP A 482 17.20 3.07 -6.16
C ASP A 482 16.51 1.86 -5.50
N ALA A 483 17.00 1.40 -4.34
CA ALA A 483 16.34 0.35 -3.58
C ALA A 483 14.94 0.79 -3.11
N TYR A 484 14.83 2.01 -2.58
CA TYR A 484 13.56 2.58 -2.15
C TYR A 484 12.58 2.71 -3.32
N LYS A 485 13.03 3.18 -4.49
CA LYS A 485 12.27 3.23 -5.74
C LYS A 485 11.74 1.86 -6.15
N GLY A 486 12.59 0.82 -6.07
CA GLY A 486 12.18 -0.55 -6.34
C GLY A 486 11.08 -1.05 -5.39
N VAL A 487 11.19 -0.73 -4.10
CA VAL A 487 10.15 -1.09 -3.12
C VAL A 487 8.86 -0.32 -3.35
N LEU A 488 8.94 0.99 -3.61
CA LEU A 488 7.78 1.83 -3.89
C LEU A 488 7.05 1.37 -5.15
N LYS A 489 7.78 1.02 -6.21
CA LYS A 489 7.22 0.44 -7.43
C LYS A 489 6.46 -0.84 -7.14
N GLU A 490 7.06 -1.81 -6.44
CA GLU A 490 6.41 -3.07 -6.09
C GLU A 490 5.16 -2.83 -5.20
N ALA A 491 5.22 -1.87 -4.28
CA ALA A 491 4.08 -1.50 -3.44
C ALA A 491 2.90 -0.90 -4.23
N LEU A 492 3.18 -0.07 -5.24
CA LEU A 492 2.17 0.51 -6.14
C LEU A 492 1.58 -0.55 -7.09
N GLU A 493 2.41 -1.45 -7.62
CA GLU A 493 1.97 -2.56 -8.49
C GLU A 493 1.03 -3.53 -7.77
N GLU A 494 1.34 -3.86 -6.51
CA GLU A 494 0.55 -4.79 -5.68
C GLU A 494 -0.73 -4.16 -5.11
N GLY A 495 -0.91 -2.85 -5.28
CA GLY A 495 -1.98 -2.08 -4.61
C GLY A 495 -1.86 -2.13 -3.10
N TYR A 496 -0.63 -2.15 -2.57
CA TYR A 496 -0.34 -1.97 -1.16
C TYR A 496 -0.30 -0.47 -0.80
N ALA A 497 0.21 0.35 -1.73
CA ALA A 497 0.15 1.80 -1.70
C ALA A 497 -0.46 2.32 -3.00
N ASN A 498 -0.99 3.54 -2.96
CA ASN A 498 -1.42 4.35 -4.10
C ASN A 498 -0.61 5.65 -4.10
N SER A 499 -0.63 6.40 -5.20
CA SER A 499 0.08 7.68 -5.34
C SER A 499 -0.29 8.70 -4.25
N SER A 500 -1.53 8.67 -3.74
CA SER A 500 -2.02 9.61 -2.73
C SER A 500 -1.63 9.25 -1.29
N ASN A 501 -1.45 7.96 -0.97
CA ASN A 501 -1.20 7.49 0.40
C ASN A 501 0.19 6.84 0.60
N SER A 502 1.01 6.74 -0.46
CA SER A 502 2.34 6.12 -0.40
C SER A 502 3.27 6.78 0.62
N LEU A 503 3.11 8.09 0.84
CA LEU A 503 3.92 8.84 1.80
C LEU A 503 3.71 8.35 3.23
N GLU A 504 2.45 8.08 3.60
CA GLU A 504 2.06 7.58 4.93
C GLU A 504 2.33 6.08 5.05
N VAL A 505 1.92 5.28 4.06
CA VAL A 505 2.07 3.81 4.07
C VAL A 505 3.54 3.37 4.15
N LEU A 506 4.47 4.13 3.54
CA LEU A 506 5.90 3.84 3.59
C LEU A 506 6.66 4.67 4.64
N GLN A 507 5.98 5.42 5.53
CA GLN A 507 6.62 6.32 6.49
C GLN A 507 7.71 5.63 7.32
N GLN A 508 7.42 4.46 7.88
CA GLN A 508 8.38 3.72 8.70
C GLN A 508 9.62 3.32 7.91
N MET A 509 9.46 2.81 6.69
CA MET A 509 10.59 2.46 5.84
C MET A 509 11.39 3.69 5.42
N ARG A 510 10.75 4.82 5.15
CA ARG A 510 11.43 6.08 4.84
C ARG A 510 12.29 6.55 6.01
N GLN A 511 11.78 6.45 7.24
CA GLN A 511 12.55 6.77 8.44
C GLN A 511 13.73 5.81 8.63
N GLU A 512 13.53 4.50 8.40
CA GLU A 512 14.60 3.50 8.54
C GLU A 512 15.69 3.65 7.47
N LEU A 513 15.35 4.11 6.26
CA LEU A 513 16.28 4.37 5.17
C LEU A 513 16.73 5.83 5.08
N ASP A 514 16.28 6.71 5.99
CA ASP A 514 16.59 8.14 5.96
C ASP A 514 16.30 8.77 4.57
N ILE A 515 15.07 8.55 4.09
CA ILE A 515 14.51 9.11 2.87
C ILE A 515 13.58 10.27 3.22
N SER A 516 13.92 11.47 2.75
CA SER A 516 13.13 12.68 2.95
C SER A 516 11.82 12.68 2.14
N ASP A 517 10.86 13.51 2.55
CA ASP A 517 9.59 13.69 1.82
C ASP A 517 9.84 14.16 0.38
N LYS A 518 10.87 14.99 0.15
CA LYS A 518 11.25 15.45 -1.19
C LYS A 518 11.80 14.32 -2.05
N GLU A 519 12.68 13.48 -1.50
CA GLU A 519 13.20 12.31 -2.21
C GLU A 519 12.09 11.32 -2.55
N HIS A 520 11.11 11.13 -1.65
CA HIS A 520 9.92 10.32 -1.96
C HIS A 520 9.14 10.87 -3.16
N VAL A 521 8.85 12.18 -3.18
CA VAL A 521 8.14 12.82 -4.30
C VAL A 521 8.96 12.74 -5.59
N THR A 522 10.27 12.94 -5.54
CA THR A 522 11.15 12.78 -6.70
C THR A 522 11.08 11.36 -7.25
N VAL A 523 11.14 10.34 -6.38
CA VAL A 523 11.03 8.93 -6.78
C VAL A 523 9.65 8.63 -7.38
N LEU A 524 8.58 9.18 -6.81
CA LEU A 524 7.23 9.07 -7.39
C LEU A 524 7.15 9.67 -8.79
N ILE A 525 7.70 10.87 -8.99
CA ILE A 525 7.75 11.54 -10.29
C ILE A 525 8.54 10.67 -11.27
N GLU A 526 9.72 10.17 -10.87
CA GLU A 526 10.50 9.26 -11.71
C GLU A 526 9.73 7.98 -12.08
N LEU A 527 8.96 7.40 -11.15
CA LEU A 527 8.13 6.23 -11.44
C LEU A 527 6.96 6.57 -12.37
N GLY A 528 6.36 7.75 -12.23
CA GLY A 528 5.34 8.26 -13.15
C GLY A 528 5.87 8.49 -14.57
N ILE A 529 7.13 8.87 -14.70
CA ILE A 529 7.85 8.95 -15.99
C ILE A 529 8.18 7.54 -16.51
N GLU A 530 8.44 6.59 -15.62
CA GLU A 530 8.75 5.21 -16.02
C GLU A 530 7.55 4.41 -16.52
N ASP A 531 6.44 4.53 -15.81
CA ASP A 531 5.18 3.89 -16.13
C ASP A 531 4.05 4.78 -15.60
N PRO A 532 3.48 5.67 -16.45
CA PRO A 532 2.42 6.60 -16.07
C PRO A 532 1.18 5.89 -15.49
N ASP A 533 0.93 4.66 -15.93
CA ASP A 533 -0.19 3.86 -15.42
C ASP A 533 -0.02 3.51 -13.94
N LEU A 534 1.19 3.58 -13.36
CA LEU A 534 1.43 3.33 -11.92
C LEU A 534 0.73 4.35 -11.03
N LEU A 535 0.61 5.60 -11.51
CA LEU A 535 0.10 6.70 -10.71
C LEU A 535 -1.36 7.04 -11.01
N ASP A 536 -1.98 6.34 -11.98
CA ASP A 536 -3.37 6.56 -12.39
C ASP A 536 -4.35 6.22 -11.25
N PRO A 537 -5.04 7.22 -10.66
CA PRO A 537 -5.96 6.99 -9.55
C PRO A 537 -7.21 6.22 -9.96
N ASN A 538 -7.55 6.18 -11.25
CA ASN A 538 -8.72 5.48 -11.76
C ASN A 538 -8.48 3.97 -11.92
N LYS A 539 -7.21 3.53 -11.89
CA LYS A 539 -6.84 2.12 -11.97
C LYS A 539 -6.65 1.53 -10.58
N GLN A 540 -7.68 0.89 -10.04
CA GLN A 540 -7.55 0.10 -8.82
C GLN A 540 -6.66 -1.12 -9.05
N ARG A 541 -5.42 -1.05 -8.58
CA ARG A 541 -4.47 -2.17 -8.58
C ARG A 541 -4.74 -3.05 -7.37
N THR A 542 -4.68 -4.36 -7.57
CA THR A 542 -4.77 -5.33 -6.46
C THR A 542 -3.79 -6.46 -6.67
N ARG A 543 -3.25 -6.98 -5.57
CA ARG A 543 -2.32 -8.12 -5.56
C ARG A 543 -2.94 -9.34 -6.26
N GLU A 544 -4.22 -9.61 -6.06
CA GLU A 544 -4.90 -10.72 -6.75
C GLU A 544 -4.89 -10.55 -8.27
N ASN A 545 -5.07 -9.31 -8.75
CA ASN A 545 -5.09 -9.01 -10.16
C ASN A 545 -3.68 -9.11 -10.77
N GLN A 546 -2.67 -8.60 -10.08
CA GLN A 546 -1.28 -8.73 -10.50
C GLN A 546 -0.84 -10.19 -10.60
N VAL A 547 -1.14 -11.01 -9.58
CA VAL A 547 -0.89 -12.46 -9.60
C VAL A 547 -1.57 -13.12 -10.79
N ARG A 548 -2.83 -12.77 -11.08
CA ARG A 548 -3.58 -13.29 -12.23
C ARG A 548 -2.88 -12.95 -13.56
N LEU A 549 -2.50 -11.69 -13.76
CA LEU A 549 -1.83 -11.22 -14.99
C LEU A 549 -0.43 -11.83 -15.14
N GLN A 550 0.35 -11.90 -14.06
CA GLN A 550 1.68 -12.51 -14.07
C GLN A 550 1.63 -14.01 -14.36
N SER A 551 0.66 -14.73 -13.78
CA SER A 551 0.48 -16.16 -14.04
C SER A 551 0.13 -16.44 -15.50
N TYR A 552 -0.69 -15.58 -16.11
CA TYR A 552 -1.00 -15.65 -17.55
C TYR A 552 0.23 -15.38 -18.42
N ARG A 553 1.05 -14.38 -18.08
CA ARG A 553 2.35 -14.12 -18.74
C ARG A 553 3.29 -15.32 -18.67
N ASP A 554 3.45 -15.89 -17.48
CA ASP A 554 4.32 -17.05 -17.25
C ASP A 554 3.86 -18.27 -18.06
N GLN A 555 2.54 -18.46 -18.21
CA GLN A 555 1.98 -19.52 -19.04
C GLN A 555 2.28 -19.31 -20.52
N ILE A 556 2.07 -18.10 -21.05
CA ILE A 556 2.43 -17.78 -22.44
C ILE A 556 3.92 -18.03 -22.68
N ALA A 557 4.79 -17.56 -21.77
CA ALA A 557 6.23 -17.79 -21.85
C ALA A 557 6.59 -19.28 -21.85
N SER A 558 5.93 -20.09 -21.01
CA SER A 558 6.15 -21.53 -20.96
C SER A 558 5.69 -22.26 -22.23
N MET A 559 4.62 -21.78 -22.90
CA MET A 559 4.16 -22.33 -24.17
C MET A 559 5.14 -22.05 -25.31
N VAL A 560 5.74 -20.86 -25.32
CA VAL A 560 6.83 -20.51 -26.26
C VAL A 560 8.07 -21.37 -26.01
N GLY A 561 8.39 -21.66 -24.74
CA GLY A 561 9.52 -22.52 -24.36
C GLY A 561 9.33 -24.01 -24.68
N SER A 562 8.13 -24.56 -24.48
CA SER A 562 7.84 -26.00 -24.59
C SER A 562 7.64 -26.50 -26.03
N LYS A 563 6.99 -25.72 -26.92
CA LYS A 563 6.90 -26.06 -28.37
C LYS A 563 8.29 -26.13 -29.03
N ARG A 564 9.28 -25.40 -28.51
CA ARG A 564 10.66 -25.34 -29.03
C ARG A 564 11.52 -26.57 -28.69
N ARG A 565 11.18 -27.35 -27.64
CA ARG A 565 11.95 -28.56 -27.27
C ARG A 565 11.65 -29.77 -28.16
N ARG A 566 10.50 -29.80 -28.85
CA ARG A 566 10.16 -30.88 -29.80
C ARG A 566 10.83 -30.73 -31.18
N THR A 567 11.32 -29.53 -31.52
CA THR A 567 12.15 -29.27 -32.70
C THR A 567 13.61 -29.08 -32.27
N ALA A 568 14.34 -30.18 -32.10
CA ALA A 568 15.76 -30.16 -31.77
C ALA A 568 16.60 -29.62 -32.95
N LYS A 569 16.76 -28.30 -33.01
CA LYS A 569 17.85 -27.48 -33.61
C LYS A 569 17.28 -26.06 -33.81
N GLY A 570 17.43 -25.14 -32.86
CA GLY A 570 16.96 -23.77 -33.13
C GLY A 570 17.00 -22.72 -32.02
N LEU A 571 17.11 -23.08 -30.73
CA LEU A 571 17.04 -22.06 -29.66
C LEU A 571 18.12 -20.99 -29.81
N GLY A 572 19.36 -21.40 -30.10
CA GLY A 572 20.47 -20.47 -30.32
C GLY A 572 20.32 -19.65 -31.59
N ARG A 573 19.87 -20.24 -32.70
CA ARG A 573 19.83 -19.59 -34.03
C ARG A 573 18.69 -18.58 -34.17
N ASP A 574 17.47 -18.90 -33.71
CA ASP A 574 16.34 -17.97 -33.84
C ASP A 574 16.33 -16.89 -32.74
N LEU A 575 16.87 -17.15 -31.54
CA LEU A 575 17.17 -16.07 -30.58
C LEU A 575 18.35 -15.23 -31.06
N LEU A 576 19.36 -15.82 -31.72
CA LEU A 576 20.37 -15.02 -32.42
C LEU A 576 19.69 -14.12 -33.44
N LYS A 577 18.69 -14.61 -34.19
CA LYS A 577 17.95 -13.81 -35.18
C LYS A 577 17.07 -12.73 -34.57
N VAL A 578 16.42 -12.97 -33.43
CA VAL A 578 15.69 -11.91 -32.69
C VAL A 578 16.67 -10.89 -32.09
N VAL A 579 17.79 -11.35 -31.53
CA VAL A 579 18.89 -10.51 -31.01
C VAL A 579 19.63 -9.78 -32.15
N GLN A 580 19.68 -10.36 -33.34
CA GLN A 580 20.21 -9.79 -34.59
C GLN A 580 19.14 -8.99 -35.36
N LYS A 581 17.93 -8.81 -34.80
CA LYS A 581 16.81 -8.05 -35.37
C LYS A 581 16.28 -8.54 -36.74
N GLU A 582 16.49 -9.82 -37.07
CA GLU A 582 15.98 -10.47 -38.30
C GLU A 582 14.52 -10.97 -38.19
N LYS A 583 13.94 -11.10 -36.97
CA LYS A 583 12.55 -11.51 -36.72
C LYS A 583 11.97 -10.83 -35.49
N SER A 584 10.68 -10.48 -35.50
CA SER A 584 10.00 -9.95 -34.31
C SER A 584 9.57 -11.06 -33.35
N ILE A 585 9.37 -10.72 -32.08
CA ILE A 585 8.83 -11.65 -31.08
C ILE A 585 7.40 -12.11 -31.47
N GLN A 586 6.65 -11.30 -32.23
CA GLN A 586 5.30 -11.61 -32.72
C GLN A 586 5.28 -12.84 -33.65
N ASP A 587 6.33 -13.07 -34.43
CA ASP A 587 6.46 -14.24 -35.31
C ASP A 587 6.75 -15.55 -34.56
N VAL A 588 7.07 -15.44 -33.27
CA VAL A 588 7.42 -16.56 -32.37
C VAL A 588 6.23 -16.99 -31.49
N PHE A 589 5.18 -16.16 -31.36
CA PHE A 589 4.01 -16.53 -30.57
C PHE A 589 3.26 -17.72 -31.17
N PRO A 590 2.57 -18.54 -30.34
CA PRO A 590 1.75 -19.62 -30.84
C PRO A 590 0.68 -19.08 -31.80
N LYS A 591 0.82 -19.36 -33.10
CA LYS A 591 -0.17 -19.12 -34.16
C LYS A 591 -1.47 -19.95 -33.98
N ASP A 592 -1.71 -20.51 -32.80
CA ASP A 592 -2.86 -21.34 -32.50
C ASP A 592 -3.90 -20.52 -31.72
N PRO A 593 -4.89 -19.92 -32.41
CA PRO A 593 -5.88 -19.06 -31.78
C PRO A 593 -6.78 -19.82 -30.79
N GLN A 594 -6.85 -21.15 -30.83
CA GLN A 594 -7.70 -21.92 -29.92
C GLN A 594 -7.07 -22.03 -28.53
N THR A 595 -5.76 -22.29 -28.44
CA THR A 595 -5.04 -22.39 -27.16
C THR A 595 -4.92 -21.05 -26.44
N MET A 596 -4.73 -19.96 -27.18
CA MET A 596 -4.78 -18.61 -26.59
C MET A 596 -6.18 -18.25 -26.08
N ARG A 597 -7.24 -18.62 -26.82
CA ARG A 597 -8.62 -18.43 -26.37
C ARG A 597 -8.94 -19.25 -25.12
N SER A 598 -8.46 -20.49 -25.00
CA SER A 598 -8.69 -21.31 -23.82
C SER A 598 -7.95 -20.76 -22.59
N LEU A 599 -6.69 -20.35 -22.76
CA LEU A 599 -5.89 -19.77 -21.68
C LEU A 599 -6.48 -18.45 -21.18
N ARG A 600 -6.97 -17.61 -22.11
CA ARG A 600 -7.65 -16.36 -21.78
C ARG A 600 -8.92 -16.60 -20.96
N ARG A 601 -9.70 -17.62 -21.31
CA ARG A 601 -10.90 -18.02 -20.56
C ARG A 601 -10.54 -18.52 -19.16
N GLU A 602 -9.49 -19.33 -19.04
CA GLU A 602 -9.04 -19.89 -17.77
C GLU A 602 -8.61 -18.81 -16.77
N TYR A 603 -7.82 -17.82 -17.20
CA TYR A 603 -7.34 -16.72 -16.35
C TYR A 603 -8.28 -15.50 -16.35
N ALA A 604 -9.45 -15.60 -17.01
CA ALA A 604 -10.43 -14.53 -17.14
C ALA A 604 -9.84 -13.19 -17.62
N ILE A 605 -8.93 -13.25 -18.60
CA ILE A 605 -8.18 -12.11 -19.15
C ILE A 605 -9.05 -11.36 -20.17
N THR A 606 -9.10 -10.03 -20.06
CA THR A 606 -9.83 -9.18 -21.02
C THR A 606 -9.01 -8.98 -22.31
N LEU A 607 -9.66 -8.55 -23.40
CA LEU A 607 -8.96 -8.25 -24.66
C LEU A 607 -7.93 -7.13 -24.47
N GLU A 608 -8.30 -6.07 -23.77
CA GLU A 608 -7.38 -4.96 -23.45
C GLU A 608 -6.17 -5.42 -22.62
N GLU A 609 -6.39 -6.32 -21.65
CA GLU A 609 -5.31 -6.91 -20.85
C GLU A 609 -4.38 -7.78 -21.71
N GLU A 610 -4.94 -8.59 -22.61
CA GLU A 610 -4.18 -9.43 -23.53
C GLU A 610 -3.31 -8.58 -24.47
N GLU A 611 -3.88 -7.54 -25.07
CA GLU A 611 -3.15 -6.61 -25.96
C GLU A 611 -2.02 -5.90 -25.21
N ARG A 612 -2.28 -5.41 -23.99
CA ARG A 612 -1.23 -4.80 -23.14
C ARG A 612 -0.13 -5.79 -22.78
N ILE A 613 -0.49 -7.04 -22.46
CA ILE A 613 0.51 -8.07 -22.13
C ILE A 613 1.36 -8.40 -23.35
N GLN A 614 0.75 -8.56 -24.53
CA GLN A 614 1.46 -8.80 -25.78
C GLN A 614 2.38 -7.62 -26.14
N ALA A 615 1.90 -6.38 -25.99
CA ALA A 615 2.71 -5.18 -26.17
C ALA A 615 3.88 -5.11 -25.17
N SER A 616 3.68 -5.52 -23.92
CA SER A 616 4.74 -5.55 -22.90
C SER A 616 5.82 -6.60 -23.15
N LEU A 617 5.56 -7.59 -24.01
CA LEU A 617 6.51 -8.64 -24.37
C LEU A 617 7.42 -8.24 -25.56
N ASP A 618 7.12 -7.13 -26.24
CA ASP A 618 7.91 -6.57 -27.32
C ASP A 618 8.63 -5.30 -26.81
N GLU A 619 9.90 -5.46 -26.41
CA GLU A 619 10.67 -4.42 -25.74
C GLU A 619 10.79 -3.14 -26.59
N ASP A 620 10.98 -3.27 -27.90
CA ASP A 620 11.13 -2.11 -28.80
C ASP A 620 9.81 -1.33 -28.93
N THR A 621 8.68 -2.02 -29.12
CA THR A 621 7.34 -1.39 -29.18
C THR A 621 6.96 -0.71 -27.87
N ASN A 622 7.32 -1.30 -26.73
CA ASN A 622 7.11 -0.71 -25.42
C ASN A 622 7.96 0.56 -25.21
N LEU A 623 9.23 0.52 -25.60
CA LEU A 623 10.12 1.67 -25.56
C LEU A 623 9.62 2.81 -26.46
N LEU A 624 9.08 2.51 -27.65
CA LEU A 624 8.50 3.51 -28.56
C LEU A 624 7.23 4.15 -27.99
N ASN A 625 6.26 3.36 -27.54
CA ASN A 625 5.04 3.87 -26.91
C ASN A 625 5.37 4.76 -25.71
N ARG A 626 6.34 4.33 -24.90
CA ARG A 626 6.81 5.12 -23.76
C ARG A 626 7.51 6.41 -24.20
N ALA A 627 8.32 6.37 -25.26
CA ALA A 627 8.92 7.58 -25.81
C ALA A 627 7.85 8.58 -26.26
N ASP A 628 6.80 8.13 -26.94
CA ASP A 628 5.71 9.01 -27.40
C ASP A 628 4.93 9.63 -26.24
N ILE A 629 4.61 8.87 -25.19
CA ILE A 629 3.97 9.41 -23.98
C ILE A 629 4.85 10.47 -23.33
N LEU A 630 6.16 10.19 -23.19
CA LEU A 630 7.10 11.12 -22.59
C LEU A 630 7.32 12.37 -23.45
N LEU A 631 7.30 12.25 -24.78
CA LEU A 631 7.36 13.39 -25.68
C LEU A 631 6.11 14.27 -25.56
N ASN A 632 4.92 13.69 -25.44
CA ASN A 632 3.69 14.45 -25.19
C ASN A 632 3.70 15.17 -23.84
N GLN A 633 4.15 14.50 -22.77
CA GLN A 633 4.32 15.16 -21.47
C GLN A 633 5.38 16.28 -21.52
N LEU A 634 6.46 16.07 -22.27
CA LEU A 634 7.49 17.09 -22.48
C LEU A 634 6.94 18.30 -23.26
N GLN A 635 6.07 18.06 -24.25
CA GLN A 635 5.37 19.11 -25.00
C GLN A 635 4.53 19.99 -24.06
N GLU A 636 3.70 19.40 -23.20
CA GLU A 636 2.87 20.15 -22.24
C GLU A 636 3.74 20.99 -21.28
N LEU A 637 4.87 20.44 -20.81
CA LEU A 637 5.80 21.18 -19.95
C LEU A 637 6.54 22.27 -20.70
N PHE A 638 6.84 22.06 -21.99
CA PHE A 638 7.46 23.06 -22.85
C PHE A 638 6.53 24.25 -23.08
N GLU A 639 5.26 24.00 -23.41
CA GLU A 639 4.23 25.04 -23.52
C GLU A 639 4.07 25.81 -22.20
N ARG A 640 4.01 25.09 -21.08
CA ARG A 640 3.97 25.70 -19.75
C ARG A 640 5.20 26.56 -19.48
N TYR A 641 6.39 26.08 -19.81
CA TYR A 641 7.63 26.86 -19.64
C TYR A 641 7.62 28.12 -20.50
N GLN A 642 7.09 28.07 -21.72
CA GLN A 642 6.92 29.26 -22.57
C GLN A 642 5.93 30.26 -21.99
N ALA A 643 4.81 29.79 -21.42
CA ALA A 643 3.84 30.63 -20.73
C ALA A 643 4.43 31.35 -19.51
N LEU A 644 5.34 30.70 -18.78
CA LEU A 644 6.03 31.32 -17.64
C LEU A 644 7.16 32.29 -18.04
N ARG A 645 7.60 32.30 -19.31
CA ARG A 645 8.70 33.16 -19.82
C ARG A 645 8.19 34.51 -20.34
N GLN A 646 6.88 34.77 -20.25
CA GLN A 646 6.30 36.02 -20.73
C GLN A 646 6.85 37.22 -19.96
N PRO A 647 7.14 38.37 -20.61
CA PRO A 647 7.62 39.58 -19.95
C PRO A 647 6.47 40.35 -19.27
N LEU A 648 5.65 39.65 -18.47
CA LEU A 648 4.52 40.20 -17.72
C LEU A 648 4.90 40.37 -16.24
N LEU A 649 4.46 41.46 -15.62
CA LEU A 649 4.72 41.78 -14.21
C LEU A 649 6.24 41.80 -13.89
N PRO A 650 6.99 42.79 -14.42
CA PRO A 650 8.45 42.87 -14.26
C PRO A 650 8.88 42.91 -12.78
N ASP A 651 8.02 43.38 -11.87
CA ASP A 651 8.32 43.47 -10.44
C ASP A 651 8.24 42.12 -9.70
N LYS A 652 7.82 41.04 -10.38
CA LYS A 652 7.60 39.70 -9.78
C LYS A 652 8.53 38.62 -10.34
N VAL A 653 9.74 38.98 -10.79
CA VAL A 653 10.73 38.05 -11.39
C VAL A 653 10.96 36.80 -10.54
N ALA A 654 11.09 36.95 -9.22
CA ALA A 654 11.36 35.83 -8.30
C ALA A 654 10.26 34.75 -8.31
N ALA A 655 9.00 35.14 -8.52
CA ALA A 655 7.89 34.19 -8.60
C ALA A 655 7.94 33.40 -9.91
N TRP A 656 8.20 34.09 -11.02
CA TRP A 656 8.36 33.45 -12.33
C TRP A 656 9.55 32.50 -12.35
N THR A 657 10.72 32.90 -11.84
CA THR A 657 11.92 32.05 -11.81
C THR A 657 11.73 30.80 -10.95
N LEU A 658 11.01 30.92 -9.84
CA LEU A 658 10.65 29.78 -9.00
C LEU A 658 9.79 28.78 -9.77
N LEU A 659 8.66 29.22 -10.36
CA LEU A 659 7.78 28.34 -11.13
C LEU A 659 8.49 27.74 -12.36
N GLN A 660 9.32 28.53 -13.05
CA GLN A 660 10.15 28.08 -14.16
C GLN A 660 11.11 26.98 -13.70
N SER A 661 11.78 27.16 -12.56
CA SER A 661 12.72 26.16 -12.03
C SER A 661 12.02 24.83 -11.71
N THR A 662 10.80 24.88 -11.17
CA THR A 662 9.98 23.68 -10.91
C THR A 662 9.66 22.94 -12.21
N VAL A 663 9.23 23.66 -13.24
CA VAL A 663 8.93 23.08 -14.56
C VAL A 663 10.19 22.49 -15.21
N GLN A 664 11.32 23.22 -15.15
CA GLN A 664 12.61 22.76 -15.68
C GLN A 664 13.10 21.49 -14.98
N GLN A 665 12.94 21.37 -13.66
CA GLN A 665 13.30 20.14 -12.93
C GLN A 665 12.51 18.93 -13.44
N LYS A 666 11.21 19.08 -13.72
CA LYS A 666 10.40 18.01 -14.31
C LYS A 666 10.82 17.69 -15.73
N GLN A 667 11.10 18.70 -16.56
CA GLN A 667 11.64 18.52 -17.90
C GLN A 667 12.98 17.75 -17.84
N GLN A 668 13.87 18.08 -16.91
CA GLN A 668 15.15 17.37 -16.72
C GLN A 668 14.96 15.87 -16.50
N LEU A 669 14.00 15.48 -15.66
CA LEU A 669 13.72 14.07 -15.38
C LEU A 669 13.20 13.34 -16.63
N ILE A 670 12.26 13.96 -17.36
CA ILE A 670 11.70 13.38 -18.59
C ILE A 670 12.76 13.27 -19.68
N VAL A 671 13.57 14.31 -19.87
CA VAL A 671 14.68 14.33 -20.84
C VAL A 671 15.70 13.24 -20.51
N LYS A 672 16.09 13.07 -19.24
CA LYS A 672 16.96 11.96 -18.82
C LYS A 672 16.33 10.59 -19.14
N GLY A 673 15.03 10.43 -18.97
CA GLY A 673 14.28 9.23 -19.35
C GLY A 673 14.32 8.97 -20.86
N LEU A 674 14.04 10.00 -21.67
CA LEU A 674 14.07 9.94 -23.13
C LEU A 674 15.48 9.65 -23.67
N LEU A 675 16.54 10.23 -23.09
CA LEU A 675 17.92 9.91 -23.46
C LEU A 675 18.27 8.44 -23.18
N LYS A 676 17.79 7.86 -22.08
CA LYS A 676 17.97 6.42 -21.81
C LYS A 676 17.25 5.56 -22.85
N ILE A 677 16.02 5.91 -23.22
CA ILE A 677 15.26 5.18 -24.26
C ILE A 677 15.94 5.30 -25.63
N LEU A 678 16.36 6.51 -25.99
CA LEU A 678 17.06 6.79 -27.24
C LEU A 678 18.35 5.97 -27.36
N LYS A 679 19.04 5.74 -26.24
CA LYS A 679 20.23 4.87 -26.21
C LYS A 679 19.88 3.42 -26.52
N SER A 680 18.80 2.89 -25.94
CA SER A 680 18.35 1.52 -26.24
C SER A 680 17.88 1.37 -27.69
N LEU A 681 17.29 2.42 -28.25
CA LEU A 681 16.75 2.46 -29.61
C LEU A 681 17.73 2.98 -30.67
N GLU A 682 19.02 3.14 -30.37
CA GLU A 682 19.98 3.88 -31.23
C GLU A 682 19.98 3.48 -32.72
N TYR A 683 19.71 2.20 -33.02
CA TYR A 683 19.69 1.66 -34.38
C TYR A 683 18.28 1.48 -34.97
N HIS A 684 17.25 1.98 -34.31
CA HIS A 684 15.85 1.91 -34.75
C HIS A 684 15.53 3.09 -35.68
N THR A 685 14.63 2.90 -36.65
CA THR A 685 14.24 3.95 -37.62
C THR A 685 13.68 5.19 -36.94
N GLU A 686 12.87 4.99 -35.90
CA GLU A 686 12.23 6.05 -35.09
C GLU A 686 13.18 6.84 -34.18
N ALA A 687 14.40 6.37 -33.93
CA ALA A 687 15.34 7.06 -33.04
C ALA A 687 15.65 8.49 -33.53
N THR A 688 15.69 8.69 -34.86
CA THR A 688 15.90 10.00 -35.47
C THR A 688 14.73 10.94 -35.18
N ARG A 689 13.48 10.46 -35.27
CA ARG A 689 12.29 11.26 -34.95
C ARG A 689 12.30 11.69 -33.49
N ILE A 690 12.59 10.75 -32.58
CA ILE A 690 12.65 11.01 -31.13
C ILE A 690 13.74 12.03 -30.83
N ALA A 691 14.94 11.89 -31.42
CA ALA A 691 16.04 12.83 -31.22
C ALA A 691 15.70 14.25 -31.70
N LEU A 692 15.09 14.39 -32.88
CA LEU A 692 14.68 15.69 -33.42
C LEU A 692 13.62 16.37 -32.54
N THR A 693 12.60 15.61 -32.11
CA THR A 693 11.53 16.13 -31.24
C THR A 693 12.07 16.53 -29.87
N LEU A 694 12.93 15.68 -29.27
CA LEU A 694 13.58 15.95 -28.00
C LEU A 694 14.46 17.22 -28.06
N GLY A 695 15.24 17.39 -29.13
CA GLY A 695 16.08 18.57 -29.32
C GLY A 695 15.27 19.87 -29.40
N CYS A 696 14.07 19.83 -29.95
CA CYS A 696 13.17 20.99 -30.02
C CYS A 696 12.53 21.31 -28.65
N LEU A 697 11.95 20.31 -27.99
CA LEU A 697 11.14 20.51 -26.76
C LEU A 697 11.98 20.72 -25.49
N ALA A 698 13.24 20.31 -25.50
CA ALA A 698 14.13 20.39 -24.34
C ALA A 698 15.22 21.47 -24.48
N SER A 699 15.07 22.45 -25.38
CA SER A 699 16.11 23.42 -25.70
C SER A 699 16.66 24.21 -24.50
N ASN A 700 15.83 24.41 -23.47
CA ASN A 700 16.17 25.11 -22.23
C ASN A 700 16.99 24.26 -21.22
N VAL A 701 16.93 22.94 -21.33
CA VAL A 701 17.45 22.00 -20.32
C VAL A 701 18.53 21.07 -20.88
N LEU A 702 18.41 20.72 -22.16
CA LEU A 702 19.26 19.75 -22.84
C LEU A 702 20.75 20.13 -22.86
N PRO A 703 21.17 21.39 -23.09
CA PRO A 703 22.59 21.76 -23.08
C PRO A 703 23.28 21.42 -21.74
N ASN A 704 22.68 21.88 -20.64
CA ASN A 704 23.19 21.63 -19.29
C ASN A 704 23.26 20.12 -18.95
N LEU A 705 22.29 19.33 -19.42
CA LEU A 705 22.28 17.89 -19.19
C LEU A 705 23.33 17.14 -20.02
N LEU A 706 23.63 17.60 -21.23
CA LEU A 706 24.63 16.98 -22.08
C LEU A 706 26.06 17.24 -21.55
N GLU A 707 26.27 18.39 -20.91
CA GLU A 707 27.53 18.81 -20.26
C GLU A 707 27.76 18.17 -18.88
N ASP A 708 26.72 17.60 -18.26
CA ASP A 708 26.81 16.94 -16.95
C ASP A 708 27.85 15.80 -16.93
N GLU A 709 28.92 16.00 -16.15
CA GLU A 709 30.06 15.08 -16.05
C GLU A 709 29.67 13.69 -15.51
N THR A 710 28.55 13.58 -14.79
CA THR A 710 28.13 12.33 -14.14
C THR A 710 27.67 11.27 -15.14
N PHE A 711 26.97 11.65 -16.22
CA PHE A 711 26.43 10.72 -17.21
C PHE A 711 27.22 10.66 -18.52
N ARG A 712 27.99 11.70 -18.84
CA ARG A 712 28.83 11.82 -20.07
C ARG A 712 28.07 11.43 -21.34
N TRP A 713 26.88 12.00 -21.55
CA TRP A 713 26.01 11.67 -22.67
C TRP A 713 26.67 11.84 -24.03
N HIS A 714 27.53 12.85 -24.19
CA HIS A 714 28.35 13.08 -25.38
C HIS A 714 29.18 11.86 -25.84
N LYS A 715 29.58 10.97 -24.91
CA LYS A 715 30.38 9.77 -25.23
C LYS A 715 29.51 8.53 -25.45
N ARG A 716 28.21 8.60 -25.21
CA ARG A 716 27.29 7.44 -25.16
C ARG A 716 26.45 7.26 -26.42
N PHE A 717 26.41 8.24 -27.31
CA PHE A 717 25.63 8.23 -28.54
C PHE A 717 26.52 8.39 -29.77
N SER A 718 26.07 7.88 -30.92
CA SER A 718 26.67 8.17 -32.21
C SER A 718 26.70 9.68 -32.52
N PRO A 719 27.73 10.16 -33.25
CA PRO A 719 27.89 11.59 -33.57
C PRO A 719 26.73 12.16 -34.41
N LYS A 720 25.98 11.31 -35.12
CA LYS A 720 24.80 11.70 -35.90
C LYS A 720 23.62 12.13 -35.00
N ILE A 721 23.34 11.41 -33.92
CA ILE A 721 22.24 11.75 -33.00
C ILE A 721 22.59 13.00 -32.18
N ILE A 722 23.83 13.10 -31.72
CA ILE A 722 24.28 14.26 -30.92
C ILE A 722 24.23 15.55 -31.75
N SER A 723 24.73 15.53 -32.98
CA SER A 723 24.68 16.70 -33.86
C SER A 723 23.25 17.14 -34.15
N GLN A 724 22.30 16.21 -34.33
CA GLN A 724 20.88 16.52 -34.50
C GLN A 724 20.24 17.13 -33.24
N LEU A 725 20.54 16.59 -32.06
CA LEU A 725 20.04 17.12 -30.78
C LEU A 725 20.50 18.56 -30.55
N ILE A 726 21.80 18.83 -30.73
CA ILE A 726 22.38 20.17 -30.54
C ILE A 726 21.87 21.14 -31.60
N GLN A 727 21.82 20.73 -32.87
CA GLN A 727 21.38 21.60 -33.95
C GLN A 727 19.91 22.05 -33.78
N GLN A 728 19.02 21.17 -33.33
CA GLN A 728 17.62 21.53 -33.08
C GLN A 728 17.45 22.38 -31.82
N SER A 729 18.20 22.07 -30.74
CA SER A 729 18.21 22.87 -29.52
C SER A 729 18.55 24.33 -29.80
N ASN A 730 19.56 24.57 -30.64
CA ASN A 730 20.01 25.92 -30.98
C ASN A 730 19.03 26.67 -31.90
N ARG A 731 18.17 25.97 -32.66
CA ARG A 731 17.15 26.61 -33.51
C ARG A 731 15.90 27.04 -32.74
N ALA A 732 15.60 26.37 -31.63
CA ALA A 732 14.41 26.62 -30.84
C ALA A 732 14.55 27.83 -29.89
N THR A 733 15.75 28.38 -29.70
CA THR A 733 16.04 29.43 -28.71
C THR A 733 15.62 30.86 -29.09
N ASP A 734 15.21 31.10 -30.33
CA ASP A 734 15.24 32.48 -30.89
C ASP A 734 13.92 33.28 -30.85
N THR A 735 12.78 32.73 -30.38
CA THR A 735 11.51 33.50 -30.32
C THR A 735 10.68 33.21 -29.07
N ILE A 736 10.24 34.26 -28.36
CA ILE A 736 9.24 34.17 -27.29
C ILE A 736 7.88 34.51 -27.92
N PRO A 737 6.95 33.54 -28.08
CA PRO A 737 5.63 33.83 -28.60
C PRO A 737 4.84 34.66 -27.58
N GLN A 738 4.04 35.63 -28.04
CA GLN A 738 3.10 36.35 -27.17
C GLN A 738 1.92 35.43 -26.84
N ILE A 739 1.64 35.23 -25.54
CA ILE A 739 0.57 34.37 -25.03
C ILE A 739 -0.42 35.22 -24.22
N GLU A 740 -1.72 35.01 -24.43
CA GLU A 740 -2.78 35.73 -23.72
C GLU A 740 -2.83 35.38 -22.22
N ALA A 741 -3.26 36.33 -21.39
CA ALA A 741 -3.27 36.19 -19.92
C ALA A 741 -4.11 34.98 -19.44
N ASP A 742 -5.27 34.73 -20.06
CA ASP A 742 -6.16 33.61 -19.70
C ASP A 742 -5.48 32.25 -19.90
N VAL A 743 -4.64 32.11 -20.94
CA VAL A 743 -3.88 30.89 -21.21
C VAL A 743 -2.80 30.70 -20.13
N ILE A 744 -2.16 31.78 -19.68
CA ILE A 744 -1.17 31.74 -18.59
C ILE A 744 -1.85 31.32 -17.28
N VAL A 745 -3.03 31.86 -16.98
CA VAL A 745 -3.83 31.47 -15.81
C VAL A 745 -4.14 29.97 -15.85
N SER A 746 -4.54 29.43 -17.01
CA SER A 746 -4.79 27.99 -17.15
C SER A 746 -3.56 27.12 -16.83
N HIS A 747 -2.36 27.57 -17.21
CA HIS A 747 -1.12 26.87 -16.90
C HIS A 747 -0.75 26.99 -15.42
N LEU A 748 -1.02 28.13 -14.79
CA LEU A 748 -0.82 28.34 -13.34
C LEU A 748 -1.81 27.50 -12.51
N GLU A 749 -3.05 27.31 -12.98
CA GLU A 749 -4.03 26.42 -12.33
C GLU A 749 -3.54 24.97 -12.29
N VAL A 750 -2.85 24.51 -13.33
CA VAL A 750 -2.24 23.17 -13.31
C VAL A 750 -1.10 23.10 -12.29
N LEU A 751 -0.28 24.16 -12.17
CA LEU A 751 0.78 24.22 -11.16
C LEU A 751 0.23 24.31 -9.72
N LEU A 752 -0.97 24.87 -9.54
CA LEU A 752 -1.68 24.88 -8.27
C LEU A 752 -2.07 23.47 -7.79
N GLN A 753 -2.17 22.50 -8.69
CA GLN A 753 -2.46 21.09 -8.35
C GLN A 753 -1.22 20.29 -7.94
N GLU A 754 -0.02 20.87 -8.02
CA GLU A 754 1.23 20.21 -7.65
C GLU A 754 1.32 19.95 -6.14
N PRO A 755 2.02 18.90 -5.68
CA PRO A 755 2.10 18.55 -4.26
C PRO A 755 2.98 19.51 -3.43
N ASP A 756 3.83 20.31 -4.10
CA ASP A 756 4.75 21.26 -3.46
C ASP A 756 4.01 22.52 -2.99
N SER A 757 3.99 22.78 -1.68
CA SER A 757 3.23 23.90 -1.11
C SER A 757 3.68 25.26 -1.61
N LEU A 758 4.97 25.41 -1.91
CA LEU A 758 5.50 26.67 -2.40
C LEU A 758 5.04 26.93 -3.84
N THR A 759 5.13 25.92 -4.71
CA THR A 759 4.58 25.99 -6.07
C THR A 759 3.08 26.28 -6.05
N GLN A 760 2.30 25.64 -5.18
CA GLN A 760 0.87 25.93 -5.00
C GLN A 760 0.64 27.39 -4.59
N THR A 761 1.37 27.84 -3.56
CA THR A 761 1.22 29.19 -3.00
C THR A 761 1.59 30.26 -4.03
N VAL A 762 2.73 30.10 -4.70
CA VAL A 762 3.20 31.04 -5.73
C VAL A 762 2.26 31.03 -6.93
N SER A 763 1.76 29.87 -7.35
CA SER A 763 0.78 29.80 -8.45
C SER A 763 -0.51 30.54 -8.09
N LEU A 764 -1.05 30.32 -6.89
CA LEU A 764 -2.25 31.03 -6.41
C LEU A 764 -2.03 32.54 -6.32
N TYR A 765 -0.87 32.95 -5.79
CA TYR A 765 -0.47 34.36 -5.73
C TYR A 765 -0.34 34.97 -7.13
N MET A 766 0.30 34.29 -8.08
CA MET A 766 0.46 34.80 -9.45
C MET A 766 -0.87 34.85 -10.22
N ILE A 767 -1.79 33.90 -9.99
CA ILE A 767 -3.14 33.98 -10.54
C ILE A 767 -3.83 35.24 -10.02
N SER A 768 -3.69 35.59 -8.74
CA SER A 768 -4.30 36.83 -8.21
C SER A 768 -3.82 38.11 -8.88
N GLN A 769 -2.59 38.12 -9.42
CA GLN A 769 -2.03 39.29 -10.12
C GLN A 769 -2.54 39.41 -11.57
N LEU A 770 -3.06 38.31 -12.14
CA LEU A 770 -3.56 38.26 -13.52
C LEU A 770 -5.10 38.27 -13.56
N ASP A 771 -5.74 37.52 -12.67
CA ASP A 771 -7.19 37.40 -12.52
C ASP A 771 -7.56 37.21 -11.04
N ILE A 772 -7.98 38.31 -10.41
CA ILE A 772 -8.37 38.35 -9.00
C ILE A 772 -9.60 37.48 -8.74
N GLN A 773 -10.63 37.53 -9.61
CA GLN A 773 -11.87 36.79 -9.41
C GLN A 773 -11.60 35.29 -9.42
N ARG A 774 -10.83 34.82 -10.40
CA ARG A 774 -10.47 33.40 -10.50
C ARG A 774 -9.64 32.93 -9.31
N SER A 775 -8.72 33.76 -8.83
CA SER A 775 -7.90 33.43 -7.64
C SER A 775 -8.76 33.25 -6.37
N GLN A 776 -9.81 34.06 -6.20
CA GLN A 776 -10.72 33.98 -5.06
C GLN A 776 -11.59 32.72 -5.08
N GLU A 777 -12.08 32.33 -6.26
CA GLU A 777 -12.80 31.05 -6.44
C GLU A 777 -11.94 29.84 -6.04
N LEU A 778 -10.69 29.80 -6.52
CA LEU A 778 -9.75 28.73 -6.23
C LEU A 778 -9.34 28.71 -4.75
N ALA A 779 -9.12 29.88 -4.14
CA ALA A 779 -8.83 30.01 -2.71
C ALA A 779 -9.97 29.45 -1.84
N GLN A 780 -11.23 29.75 -2.18
CA GLN A 780 -12.40 29.23 -1.49
C GLN A 780 -12.50 27.70 -1.60
N GLN A 781 -12.31 27.16 -2.81
CA GLN A 781 -12.32 25.70 -3.05
C GLN A 781 -11.24 24.96 -2.25
N LEU A 782 -10.04 25.54 -2.15
CA LEU A 782 -8.95 24.96 -1.37
C LEU A 782 -9.33 24.88 0.11
N LEU A 783 -9.87 25.97 0.69
CA LEU A 783 -10.27 26.03 2.10
C LEU A 783 -11.42 25.10 2.47
N ASP A 784 -12.37 24.90 1.55
CA ASP A 784 -13.51 23.99 1.75
C ASP A 784 -13.12 22.50 1.60
N SER A 785 -11.98 22.21 0.97
CA SER A 785 -11.47 20.85 0.84
C SER A 785 -11.02 20.30 2.20
N LYS A 786 -11.62 19.19 2.66
CA LYS A 786 -11.30 18.52 3.95
C LYS A 786 -9.91 17.86 4.01
N LEU A 787 -9.02 18.15 3.05
CA LEU A 787 -7.63 17.70 3.08
C LEU A 787 -6.84 18.59 4.05
N THR A 788 -5.79 18.03 4.66
CA THR A 788 -4.84 18.77 5.48
C THR A 788 -4.13 19.84 4.64
N LEU A 789 -4.74 21.02 4.54
CA LEU A 789 -4.16 22.21 3.95
C LEU A 789 -2.85 22.55 4.67
N LYS A 790 -1.76 22.62 3.92
CA LYS A 790 -0.47 23.07 4.44
C LYS A 790 -0.58 24.55 4.84
N ALA A 791 0.04 24.93 5.95
CA ALA A 791 -0.15 26.24 6.58
C ALA A 791 0.00 27.42 5.60
N LEU A 792 1.08 27.45 4.81
CA LEU A 792 1.38 28.54 3.86
C LEU A 792 0.30 28.73 2.77
N VAL A 793 -0.24 27.62 2.24
CA VAL A 793 -1.29 27.65 1.21
C VAL A 793 -2.59 28.18 1.81
N GLY A 794 -2.93 27.72 3.02
CA GLY A 794 -4.11 28.18 3.76
C GLY A 794 -4.03 29.67 4.12
N GLU A 795 -2.89 30.15 4.59
CA GLU A 795 -2.66 31.56 4.88
C GLU A 795 -2.82 32.44 3.64
N THR A 796 -2.25 32.02 2.51
CA THR A 796 -2.35 32.77 1.25
C THR A 796 -3.77 32.76 0.69
N ALA A 797 -4.48 31.63 0.76
CA ALA A 797 -5.88 31.56 0.38
C ALA A 797 -6.76 32.49 1.25
N GLN A 798 -6.56 32.51 2.57
CA GLN A 798 -7.27 33.41 3.47
C GLN A 798 -6.95 34.89 3.21
N MET A 799 -5.69 35.21 2.88
CA MET A 799 -5.28 36.56 2.52
C MET A 799 -6.03 37.05 1.28
N LEU A 800 -6.08 36.25 0.21
CA LEU A 800 -6.74 36.62 -1.06
C LEU A 800 -8.26 36.82 -0.92
N LEU A 801 -8.92 36.06 -0.04
CA LEU A 801 -10.35 36.24 0.26
C LEU A 801 -10.65 37.49 1.07
N LYS A 802 -9.68 37.97 1.87
CA LYS A 802 -9.81 39.22 2.65
C LYS A 802 -9.42 40.46 1.84
N GLN A 803 -8.79 40.28 0.69
CA GLN A 803 -8.35 41.36 -0.16
C GLN A 803 -9.58 41.96 -0.86
N GLU A 804 -10.09 43.07 -0.34
CA GLU A 804 -11.14 43.84 -1.02
C GLU A 804 -10.63 44.35 -2.38
N VAL A 805 -11.51 44.38 -3.38
CA VAL A 805 -11.26 44.94 -4.71
C VAL A 805 -11.17 46.47 -4.59
N GLN A 806 -10.09 46.99 -4.01
CA GLN A 806 -9.78 48.42 -4.02
C GLN A 806 -8.61 48.66 -4.98
N PRO A 807 -8.82 49.39 -6.08
CA PRO A 807 -7.72 49.81 -6.94
C PRO A 807 -6.97 50.95 -6.23
N ASN A 808 -5.67 50.78 -6.04
CA ASN A 808 -4.69 51.84 -5.68
C ASN A 808 -4.53 52.22 -4.21
N THR A 809 -4.33 51.25 -3.31
CA THR A 809 -3.54 51.50 -2.09
C THR A 809 -2.64 50.31 -1.79
N ALA A 810 -1.32 50.52 -1.80
CA ALA A 810 -0.36 49.50 -1.38
C ALA A 810 -0.60 49.16 0.11
N PRO A 811 -0.82 47.90 0.49
CA PRO A 811 -1.01 47.55 1.89
C PRO A 811 0.29 47.81 2.67
N ALA A 812 0.16 48.45 3.83
CA ALA A 812 1.27 48.85 4.71
C ALA A 812 2.07 47.67 5.33
N ALA A 813 1.71 46.41 5.04
CA ALA A 813 2.40 45.23 5.54
C ALA A 813 2.51 44.16 4.42
N LEU A 814 3.75 43.74 4.11
CA LEU A 814 3.99 42.63 3.16
C LEU A 814 3.52 41.31 3.76
N SER A 815 2.84 40.53 2.94
CA SER A 815 2.42 39.17 3.26
C SER A 815 3.62 38.21 3.39
N THR A 816 3.40 37.06 4.03
CA THR A 816 4.44 36.01 4.18
C THR A 816 4.97 35.55 2.82
N ILE A 817 4.10 35.41 1.82
CA ILE A 817 4.49 35.00 0.46
C ILE A 817 5.36 36.06 -0.22
N GLU A 818 5.05 37.35 -0.06
CA GLU A 818 5.86 38.43 -0.63
C GLU A 818 7.25 38.48 0.01
N LYS A 819 7.34 38.39 1.34
CA LYS A 819 8.63 38.29 2.05
C LYS A 819 9.44 37.11 1.53
N LEU A 820 8.81 35.96 1.35
CA LEU A 820 9.45 34.75 0.81
C LEU A 820 10.00 34.99 -0.59
N LEU A 821 9.23 35.64 -1.48
CA LEU A 821 9.68 35.95 -2.85
C LEU A 821 10.87 36.91 -2.87
N TYR A 822 10.89 37.94 -2.00
CA TYR A 822 12.07 38.82 -1.86
C TYR A 822 13.29 38.06 -1.34
N LEU A 823 13.11 37.17 -0.34
CA LEU A 823 14.20 36.33 0.15
C LEU A 823 14.74 35.42 -0.96
N PHE A 824 13.85 34.71 -1.67
CA PHE A 824 14.22 33.82 -2.77
C PHE A 824 14.94 34.56 -3.91
N GLY A 825 14.49 35.78 -4.23
CA GLY A 825 15.11 36.64 -5.23
C GLY A 825 16.49 37.17 -4.85
N SER A 826 16.89 37.07 -3.57
CA SER A 826 18.22 37.50 -3.15
C SER A 826 19.27 36.41 -3.38
N ASP A 827 20.46 36.81 -3.80
CA ASP A 827 21.57 35.90 -4.14
C ASP A 827 21.95 34.93 -2.99
N LEU A 828 21.86 35.40 -1.75
CA LEU A 828 22.24 34.61 -0.56
C LEU A 828 21.26 33.47 -0.29
N PHE A 829 19.96 33.76 -0.36
CA PHE A 829 18.92 32.82 0.06
C PHE A 829 18.31 32.01 -1.09
N SER A 830 18.60 32.34 -2.35
CA SER A 830 18.11 31.67 -3.56
C SER A 830 18.25 30.13 -3.60
N SER A 831 19.20 29.55 -2.87
CA SER A 831 19.42 28.10 -2.83
C SER A 831 18.90 27.42 -1.55
N LEU A 832 18.25 28.17 -0.67
CA LEU A 832 17.68 27.59 0.54
C LEU A 832 16.49 26.70 0.20
N LYS A 833 16.35 25.61 0.95
CA LYS A 833 15.15 24.77 0.88
C LYS A 833 13.93 25.60 1.29
N THR A 834 12.81 25.36 0.63
CA THR A 834 11.49 25.93 0.90
C THR A 834 11.15 26.07 2.38
N GLU A 835 11.29 25.01 3.19
CA GLU A 835 10.93 25.06 4.62
C GLU A 835 11.73 26.13 5.37
N ASN A 836 13.02 26.27 5.06
CA ASN A 836 13.89 27.27 5.69
C ASN A 836 13.56 28.69 5.21
N LEU A 837 13.20 28.85 3.93
CA LEU A 837 12.74 30.15 3.40
C LEU A 837 11.43 30.60 4.02
N VAL A 838 10.50 29.66 4.23
CA VAL A 838 9.23 29.92 4.90
C VAL A 838 9.47 30.33 6.36
N GLU A 839 10.33 29.60 7.08
CA GLU A 839 10.70 29.95 8.46
C GLU A 839 11.35 31.34 8.55
N LEU A 840 12.27 31.67 7.64
CA LEU A 840 12.85 33.01 7.54
C LEU A 840 11.80 34.07 7.24
N ALA A 841 10.88 33.82 6.31
CA ALA A 841 9.82 34.77 5.96
C ALA A 841 8.89 35.08 7.14
N TYR A 842 8.60 34.08 8.00
CA TYR A 842 7.83 34.29 9.23
C TYR A 842 8.57 35.14 10.27
N GLN A 843 9.90 35.00 10.36
CA GLN A 843 10.72 35.72 11.34
C GLN A 843 11.18 37.10 10.83
N ALA A 844 11.13 37.33 9.52
CA ALA A 844 11.54 38.59 8.92
C ALA A 844 10.53 39.73 9.14
N GLN A 845 11.04 40.91 9.48
CA GLN A 845 10.26 42.12 9.74
C GLN A 845 10.46 43.13 8.62
N VAL A 846 9.40 43.83 8.21
CA VAL A 846 9.49 44.90 7.22
C VAL A 846 9.58 46.22 7.96
N LYS A 847 10.64 46.99 7.69
CA LYS A 847 10.84 48.33 8.22
C LYS A 847 10.72 49.33 7.08
N ALA A 848 9.88 50.33 7.27
CA ALA A 848 9.73 51.45 6.34
C ALA A 848 10.56 52.62 6.86
N TYR A 849 11.24 53.29 5.94
CA TYR A 849 12.10 54.44 6.22
C TYR A 849 11.73 55.59 5.29
N ASN A 850 11.84 56.81 5.81
CA ASN A 850 11.72 58.02 5.01
C ASN A 850 13.09 58.45 4.44
N ALA A 851 13.08 59.36 3.48
CA ALA A 851 14.30 59.98 2.98
C ALA A 851 15.10 60.61 4.14
N ASP A 852 16.43 60.52 4.04
CA ASP A 852 17.43 61.01 5.01
C ASP A 852 17.46 60.25 6.35
N GLU A 853 16.66 59.20 6.54
CA GLU A 853 16.75 58.35 7.74
C GLU A 853 17.99 57.43 7.69
N VAL A 854 18.70 57.35 8.82
CA VAL A 854 19.86 56.47 8.98
C VAL A 854 19.40 55.07 9.37
N VAL A 855 19.70 54.09 8.51
CA VAL A 855 19.40 52.66 8.73
C VAL A 855 20.47 52.01 9.60
N ILE A 856 21.73 52.32 9.30
CA ILE A 856 22.94 51.80 9.95
C ILE A 856 23.90 52.96 10.15
N GLU A 857 24.58 53.01 11.30
CA GLU A 857 25.56 54.05 11.63
C GLU A 857 26.95 53.44 11.80
N GLN A 858 27.95 54.05 11.19
CA GLN A 858 29.35 53.64 11.27
C GLN A 858 29.82 53.56 12.73
N GLY A 859 30.63 52.54 13.05
CA GLY A 859 31.15 52.29 14.40
C GLY A 859 30.16 51.64 15.38
N LYS A 860 28.90 51.43 15.01
CA LYS A 860 27.96 50.65 15.84
C LYS A 860 28.06 49.16 15.56
N LYS A 861 27.55 48.31 16.45
CA LYS A 861 27.40 46.87 16.18
C LYS A 861 26.05 46.58 15.54
N GLY A 862 26.08 45.93 14.39
CA GLY A 862 24.88 45.43 13.70
C GLY A 862 24.24 44.29 14.49
N LYS A 863 22.90 44.27 14.58
CA LYS A 863 22.13 43.17 15.21
C LYS A 863 21.17 42.47 14.25
N GLN A 864 21.07 42.96 13.02
CA GLN A 864 20.10 42.51 12.04
C GLN A 864 20.74 42.49 10.66
N LEU A 865 20.48 41.41 9.93
CA LEU A 865 20.78 41.30 8.52
C LEU A 865 19.65 41.97 7.76
N LEU A 866 20.00 42.87 6.84
CA LEU A 866 19.01 43.71 6.15
C LEU A 866 19.02 43.38 4.65
N LEU A 867 17.85 43.40 4.02
CA LEU A 867 17.67 43.27 2.58
C LEU A 867 16.87 44.49 2.11
N LEU A 868 17.48 45.32 1.26
CA LEU A 868 16.78 46.43 0.63
C LEU A 868 15.79 45.85 -0.38
N ILE A 869 14.49 46.03 -0.16
CA ILE A 869 13.45 45.44 -1.03
C ILE A 869 12.83 46.47 -1.98
N GLU A 870 12.73 47.73 -1.55
CA GLU A 870 12.24 48.85 -2.36
C GLU A 870 12.86 50.16 -1.91
N GLY A 871 12.97 51.12 -2.83
CA GLY A 871 13.60 52.43 -2.60
C GLY A 871 15.09 52.45 -2.91
N GLU A 872 15.76 53.52 -2.50
CA GLU A 872 17.18 53.76 -2.75
C GLU A 872 17.87 54.11 -1.44
N ALA A 873 19.06 53.56 -1.23
CA ALA A 873 19.90 53.87 -0.08
C ALA A 873 21.34 54.10 -0.54
N GLN A 874 22.09 54.88 0.23
CA GLN A 874 23.50 55.13 -0.02
C GLN A 874 24.33 54.66 1.16
N LEU A 875 25.44 54.00 0.84
CA LEU A 875 26.49 53.64 1.76
C LEU A 875 27.52 54.77 1.80
N GLN A 876 27.76 55.34 2.99
CA GLN A 876 28.68 56.44 3.24
C GLN A 876 29.79 55.98 4.18
N VAL A 877 31.03 55.96 3.69
CA VAL A 877 32.23 55.63 4.49
C VAL A 877 32.97 56.93 4.80
N ASN A 878 33.06 57.29 6.08
CA ASN A 878 33.93 58.39 6.50
C ASN A 878 35.37 57.87 6.66
N LEU A 879 36.31 58.47 5.92
CA LEU A 879 37.74 58.20 6.02
C LEU A 879 38.42 59.16 7.02
N ASP A 880 39.61 58.76 7.51
CA ASP A 880 40.38 59.50 8.53
C ASP A 880 40.84 60.91 8.08
N ASP A 881 40.83 61.18 6.78
CA ASP A 881 41.19 62.45 6.15
C ASP A 881 39.98 63.39 5.91
N GLY A 882 38.78 62.96 6.27
CA GLY A 882 37.53 63.70 6.07
C GLY A 882 36.89 63.52 4.70
N GLU A 883 37.44 62.66 3.83
CA GLU A 883 36.76 62.25 2.60
C GLU A 883 35.62 61.25 2.89
N VAL A 884 34.50 61.41 2.18
CA VAL A 884 33.34 60.52 2.28
C VAL A 884 33.17 59.77 0.96
N ILE A 885 33.37 58.46 0.99
CA ILE A 885 33.06 57.60 -0.16
C ILE A 885 31.57 57.28 -0.13
N VAL A 886 30.87 57.55 -1.23
CA VAL A 886 29.44 57.28 -1.39
C VAL A 886 29.22 56.21 -2.46
N GLU A 887 28.56 55.12 -2.10
CA GLU A 887 28.15 54.06 -3.01
C GLU A 887 26.62 53.90 -2.99
N SER A 888 26.00 53.78 -4.17
CA SER A 888 24.54 53.60 -4.27
C SER A 888 24.16 52.13 -4.13
N LEU A 889 23.17 51.86 -3.27
CA LEU A 889 22.63 50.52 -3.02
C LEU A 889 21.34 50.33 -3.81
N LEU A 890 21.20 49.16 -4.43
CA LEU A 890 20.05 48.81 -5.27
C LEU A 890 19.13 47.79 -4.56
N PRO A 891 17.81 47.83 -4.81
CA PRO A 891 16.90 46.77 -4.37
C PRO A 891 17.40 45.37 -4.71
N GLY A 892 17.23 44.43 -3.78
CA GLY A 892 17.73 43.06 -3.85
C GLY A 892 19.10 42.86 -3.18
N GLN A 893 19.82 43.93 -2.85
CA GLN A 893 21.10 43.84 -2.14
C GLN A 893 20.93 43.57 -0.64
N ILE A 894 21.74 42.65 -0.14
CA ILE A 894 21.85 42.35 1.29
C ILE A 894 22.88 43.28 1.89
N LEU A 895 22.49 43.95 2.96
CA LEU A 895 23.29 44.88 3.72
C LEU A 895 23.72 44.21 5.03
N ASN A 896 24.87 44.64 5.56
CA ASN A 896 25.36 44.24 6.88
C ASN A 896 25.76 42.74 7.01
N GLU A 897 26.00 42.05 5.88
CA GLU A 897 26.35 40.63 5.90
C GLU A 897 27.75 40.40 6.51
N MET A 898 28.69 41.31 6.27
CA MET A 898 30.10 41.13 6.65
C MET A 898 30.31 41.28 8.15
N GLU A 899 29.75 42.33 8.72
CA GLU A 899 29.92 42.73 10.10
C GLU A 899 29.19 41.77 11.03
N ILE A 900 28.07 41.20 10.57
CA ILE A 900 27.37 40.12 11.25
C ILE A 900 28.22 38.84 11.29
N LEU A 901 28.79 38.43 10.16
CA LEU A 901 29.61 37.21 10.09
C LEU A 901 30.93 37.34 10.85
N ALA A 902 31.57 38.51 10.77
CA ALA A 902 32.85 38.81 11.42
C ALA A 902 32.70 39.27 12.88
N ARG A 903 31.47 39.57 13.33
CA ARG A 903 31.14 40.15 14.64
C ARG A 903 31.88 41.46 14.91
N THR A 904 32.04 42.28 13.88
CA THR A 904 32.74 43.57 13.90
C THR A 904 31.77 44.76 13.98
N GLU A 905 32.31 45.96 14.18
CA GLU A 905 31.56 47.21 14.08
C GLU A 905 31.30 47.56 12.60
N GLN A 906 30.34 48.46 12.35
CA GLN A 906 29.99 48.90 11.01
C GLN A 906 31.08 49.76 10.39
N ASP A 907 31.51 49.38 9.19
CA ASP A 907 32.53 50.12 8.44
C ASP A 907 31.94 51.33 7.70
N ALA A 908 30.61 51.44 7.61
CA ALA A 908 29.91 52.51 6.90
C ALA A 908 28.56 52.89 7.55
N THR A 909 28.08 54.10 7.22
CA THR A 909 26.73 54.57 7.53
C THR A 909 25.83 54.34 6.31
N ILE A 910 24.63 53.79 6.50
CA ILE A 910 23.65 53.62 5.42
C ILE A 910 22.51 54.60 5.63
N VAL A 911 22.30 55.48 4.66
CA VAL A 911 21.26 56.51 4.67
C VAL A 911 20.29 56.28 3.52
N VAL A 912 19.01 56.39 3.80
CA VAL A 912 17.96 56.27 2.78
C VAL A 912 17.89 57.56 1.97
N THR A 913 17.82 57.44 0.64
CA THR A 913 17.75 58.60 -0.26
C THR A 913 16.40 58.79 -0.93
N ALA A 914 15.54 57.77 -0.94
CA ALA A 914 14.19 57.84 -1.50
C ALA A 914 13.11 57.73 -0.41
N PRO A 915 12.00 58.49 -0.51
CA PRO A 915 10.84 58.27 0.36
C PRO A 915 10.24 56.88 0.11
N GLU A 916 9.59 56.33 1.14
CA GLU A 916 8.95 54.99 1.10
C GLU A 916 9.91 53.81 0.89
N THR A 917 11.19 53.97 1.27
CA THR A 917 12.17 52.88 1.22
C THR A 917 11.81 51.79 2.22
N ARG A 918 11.76 50.54 1.75
CA ARG A 918 11.40 49.37 2.57
C ARG A 918 12.57 48.42 2.66
N ILE A 919 12.84 47.95 3.88
CA ILE A 919 13.92 47.03 4.19
C ILE A 919 13.36 45.85 4.96
N LEU A 920 13.75 44.64 4.54
CA LEU A 920 13.44 43.41 5.23
C LEU A 920 14.58 43.09 6.23
N ALA A 921 14.26 43.05 7.51
CA ALA A 921 15.20 42.82 8.61
C ALA A 921 15.04 41.41 9.20
N ILE A 922 16.16 40.71 9.36
CA ILE A 922 16.27 39.37 9.96
C ILE A 922 17.19 39.48 11.18
N ASP A 923 16.75 39.02 12.34
CA ASP A 923 17.58 39.06 13.55
C ASP A 923 18.82 38.15 13.43
N VAL A 924 19.92 38.57 14.05
CA VAL A 924 21.21 37.85 13.96
C VAL A 924 21.11 36.43 14.50
N ASP A 925 20.35 36.21 15.57
CA ASP A 925 20.19 34.90 16.20
C ASP A 925 19.49 33.91 15.26
N THR A 926 18.49 34.39 14.51
CA THR A 926 17.80 33.61 13.47
C THR A 926 18.76 33.23 12.34
N PHE A 927 19.58 34.18 11.89
CA PHE A 927 20.56 33.95 10.83
C PHE A 927 21.67 32.97 11.27
N GLU A 928 22.23 33.14 12.46
CA GLU A 928 23.25 32.24 13.04
C GLU A 928 22.69 30.83 13.26
N ALA A 929 21.48 30.70 13.81
CA ALA A 929 20.82 29.40 13.97
C ALA A 929 20.66 28.66 12.64
N LEU A 930 20.35 29.38 11.57
CA LEU A 930 20.21 28.81 10.23
C LEU A 930 21.56 28.37 9.63
N LEU A 931 22.63 29.15 9.84
CA LEU A 931 24.00 28.77 9.48
C LEU A 931 24.44 27.48 10.19
N CYS A 932 24.17 27.35 11.49
CA CYS A 932 24.50 26.16 12.28
C CYS A 932 23.71 24.92 11.83
N ARG A 933 22.43 25.09 11.48
CA ARG A 933 21.52 23.99 11.15
C ARG A 933 21.66 23.51 9.70
N VAL A 934 22.05 24.39 8.76
CA VAL A 934 22.00 24.11 7.31
C VAL A 934 23.41 24.19 6.70
N THR A 935 24.12 23.06 6.67
CA THR A 935 25.52 22.98 6.19
C THR A 935 25.74 23.53 4.77
N ASN A 936 24.82 23.23 3.84
CA ASN A 936 24.93 23.74 2.46
C ASN A 936 24.78 25.26 2.38
N PHE A 937 24.01 25.87 3.29
CA PHE A 937 23.85 27.31 3.34
C PHE A 937 25.14 27.98 3.82
N ALA A 938 25.70 27.50 4.94
CA ALA A 938 26.98 27.98 5.45
C ALA A 938 28.10 27.88 4.39
N ARG A 939 28.16 26.76 3.64
CA ARG A 939 29.11 26.60 2.54
C ARG A 939 28.92 27.66 1.44
N LYS A 940 27.68 27.97 1.06
CA LYS A 940 27.40 28.97 0.01
C LYS A 940 27.75 30.39 0.46
N VAL A 941 27.49 30.72 1.73
CA VAL A 941 27.96 31.98 2.33
C VAL A 941 29.48 32.07 2.19
N LEU A 942 30.22 31.02 2.58
CA LEU A 942 31.68 30.98 2.45
C LEU A 942 32.16 31.07 0.99
N GLU A 943 31.54 30.35 0.05
CA GLU A 943 31.88 30.41 -1.38
C GLU A 943 31.68 31.83 -1.95
N ARG A 944 30.57 32.49 -1.61
CA ARG A 944 30.30 33.87 -2.03
C ARG A 944 31.35 34.84 -1.48
N LYS A 945 31.72 34.69 -0.21
CA LYS A 945 32.77 35.51 0.41
C LYS A 945 34.15 35.25 -0.18
N SER A 946 34.45 34.01 -0.54
CA SER A 946 35.67 33.66 -1.26
C SER A 946 35.73 34.35 -2.63
N LEU A 947 34.61 34.37 -3.38
CA LEU A 947 34.51 35.08 -4.66
C LEU A 947 34.69 36.60 -4.51
N LEU A 948 34.05 37.22 -3.51
CA LEU A 948 34.19 38.65 -3.24
C LEU A 948 35.64 39.02 -2.89
N LEU A 949 36.30 38.22 -2.04
CA LEU A 949 37.72 38.39 -1.72
C LEU A 949 38.61 38.27 -2.97
N GLN A 950 38.32 37.31 -3.85
CA GLN A 950 39.06 37.17 -5.12
C GLN A 950 38.89 38.40 -6.02
N GLN A 951 37.68 38.95 -6.11
CA GLN A 951 37.39 40.17 -6.89
C GLN A 951 38.13 41.38 -6.31
N LEU A 952 38.11 41.59 -4.99
CA LEU A 952 38.81 42.69 -4.32
C LEU A 952 40.34 42.58 -4.49
N VAL A 953 40.90 41.36 -4.39
CA VAL A 953 42.33 41.11 -4.62
C VAL A 953 42.71 41.36 -6.09
N GLN A 954 41.84 41.03 -7.04
CA GLN A 954 42.07 41.30 -8.46
C GLN A 954 41.99 42.81 -8.79
N GLN A 955 41.04 43.55 -8.22
CA GLN A 955 40.94 45.00 -8.36
C GLN A 955 42.16 45.74 -7.78
N ASN A 956 42.68 45.28 -6.64
CA ASN A 956 43.90 45.84 -6.05
C ASN A 956 45.16 45.53 -6.89
N ARG A 957 45.21 44.39 -7.61
CA ARG A 957 46.30 44.09 -8.55
C ARG A 957 46.23 44.89 -9.86
N GLY A 958 45.03 45.29 -10.30
CA GLY A 958 44.84 46.15 -11.46
C GLY A 958 45.23 47.61 -11.21
N SER A 959 45.08 48.09 -9.98
CA SER A 959 45.36 49.49 -9.60
C SER A 959 46.84 49.75 -9.27
N SER A 960 47.67 48.73 -9.10
CA SER A 960 49.11 48.85 -8.81
C SER A 960 50.00 49.21 -10.01
N ASN A 961 49.45 49.63 -11.16
CA ASN A 961 50.23 50.06 -12.33
C ASN A 961 50.23 51.58 -12.59
N VAL A 962 49.66 52.42 -11.71
CA VAL A 962 49.79 53.89 -11.82
C VAL A 962 50.09 54.50 -10.45
N SER A 963 51.27 55.14 -10.37
CA SER A 963 51.82 56.02 -9.32
C SER A 963 51.89 55.49 -7.88
N GLY A 964 53.14 55.35 -7.40
CA GLY A 964 53.44 54.99 -6.02
C GLY A 964 53.13 56.11 -5.03
N SER A 965 52.27 55.79 -4.06
CA SER A 965 52.30 56.34 -2.72
C SER A 965 51.72 55.29 -1.78
N SER A 966 52.54 54.88 -0.82
CA SER A 966 52.28 53.87 0.20
C SER A 966 51.09 54.21 1.09
N ILE A 967 50.07 53.34 1.11
CA ILE A 967 49.02 53.34 2.13
C ILE A 967 49.17 52.05 2.96
N HIS A 968 49.44 52.23 4.25
CA HIS A 968 49.53 51.17 5.26
C HIS A 968 48.12 50.69 5.63
N VAL A 969 47.78 49.44 5.33
CA VAL A 969 46.60 48.77 5.90
C VAL A 969 47.03 48.07 7.20
N LYS A 970 46.58 48.60 8.34
CA LYS A 970 46.68 47.93 9.64
C LYS A 970 45.74 46.73 9.65
N GLY A 971 46.30 45.53 9.66
CA GLY A 971 45.56 44.31 9.94
C GLY A 971 45.14 44.26 11.42
N ALA A 972 43.88 43.92 11.66
CA ALA A 972 43.37 43.48 12.95
C ALA A 972 42.89 42.03 12.84
N PHE A 973 43.84 41.09 12.85
CA PHE A 973 43.60 39.76 13.38
C PHE A 973 44.24 39.73 14.76
N LYS A 974 43.42 39.68 15.81
CA LYS A 974 43.82 39.25 17.14
C LYS A 974 43.05 37.97 17.47
N GLU A 975 43.82 37.04 18.02
CA GLU A 975 43.55 35.62 18.30
C GLU A 975 42.22 35.28 18.96
#